data_AF-S3ZZF4-F1
#
_entry.id   AF-S3ZZF4-F1
#
_cell.length_a   1.000
_cell.length_b   1.000
_cell.length_c   1.000
_cell.angle_alpha   90.00
_cell.angle_beta   90.00
_cell.angle_gamma   90.00
#
_symmetry.space_group_name_H-M   'P 1'
#
loop_
_entity.id
_entity.type
_entity.pdbx_description
1 polymer ?
#
loop_
_entity_poly.entity_id
_entity_poly.type
_entity_poly.pdbx_seq_one_letter_code
_entity_poly.pdbx_strand_id
1 'polypeptide(L)'
;MVFGGEALEVASLKPWSRRAVNKDTELVNMYGITETTVHVTYHPLTEADADRPVSPIGRRIPDLRTYVLDSRGRPAPVGVVGELYVGGAGVARGYLNRPELTAERFLDDPFCPEPGGRMYRSGDLARWLPDGSLEYLGRNDDQVKIRGFRIELGEIEARLAEHPAVQDARVIVRDYDDEGDEQDQRLVAYLVPAPDHAPAVRELLHLECTDPEALARTYELPNGMTVFQQNKSETDFVYDEIFTHLEYLRNGITIEDGDTVVDVGANIGLFTLFAGSRCPDARIYAFEPIPPVFDSLRRNVALHGLNAKVYDCGLAAKATEETFTFYRHNTVISSSVTTADQAHDLVRSYLRNQEELTDGGQDDTAGDELVDAVVDARLDSEQFTCRLRTLSEIIAEERIGRIDLLKIDVENAEYEVLKGIHWRDWPKIRQLVVELHDVDGQLEKVVTLLKALGYAVVCEQGNRLLRNTTLYNVYARRAEHPEDWESAERAAAPARPRWSGRTALVTDVREALRATLPEYMVPAAHVLLEELPLTQNGKLDQRALPAPEDRLRSAERRTPPRTEAELTVAGVWAELLRTDAGDLDAHSDFFALGGNSLLVTRLVNRLAQATGAELTVQSVFEGPTLAAMAAEVERRAPGTPQGGPLDVATILESIDLIENMSDEELDALEGRNQ
;
A
#
# COMPACT_ATOMS: atom_id res chain seq x y z
N MET A 1 -21.44 30.52 -22.63
CA MET A 1 -20.60 29.44 -22.10
C MET A 1 -21.10 28.13 -22.68
N VAL A 2 -20.17 27.27 -23.13
CA VAL A 2 -20.50 25.99 -23.75
C VAL A 2 -20.10 24.87 -22.80
N PHE A 3 -21.01 23.92 -22.57
CA PHE A 3 -20.78 22.68 -21.85
C PHE A 3 -20.81 21.51 -22.85
N GLY A 4 -20.05 20.46 -22.57
CA GLY A 4 -20.03 19.25 -23.38
C GLY A 4 -19.02 18.25 -22.85
N GLY A 5 -19.10 17.02 -23.34
CA GLY A 5 -18.23 15.92 -22.91
C GLY A 5 -18.96 14.88 -22.06
N GLU A 6 -19.82 15.31 -21.13
CA GLU A 6 -20.61 14.42 -20.25
C GLU A 6 -22.09 14.84 -20.22
N ALA A 7 -22.93 13.99 -19.62
CA ALA A 7 -24.32 14.36 -19.36
C ALA A 7 -24.34 15.50 -18.34
N LEU A 8 -24.84 16.67 -18.75
CA LEU A 8 -24.90 17.85 -17.90
C LEU A 8 -26.09 17.77 -16.94
N GLU A 9 -25.81 17.86 -15.64
CA GLU A 9 -26.80 18.07 -14.59
C GLU A 9 -27.12 19.57 -14.48
N VAL A 10 -28.21 20.00 -15.15
CA VAL A 10 -28.53 21.43 -15.31
C VAL A 10 -28.89 22.11 -13.98
N ALA A 11 -29.39 21.35 -13.00
CA ALA A 11 -29.74 21.87 -11.68
C ALA A 11 -28.53 22.43 -10.92
N SER A 12 -27.35 21.81 -11.05
CA SER A 12 -26.09 22.27 -10.45
C SER A 12 -25.67 23.69 -10.88
N LEU A 13 -26.17 24.18 -12.02
CA LEU A 13 -25.83 25.49 -12.57
C LEU A 13 -26.66 26.64 -11.96
N LYS A 14 -27.74 26.35 -11.22
CA LYS A 14 -28.63 27.36 -10.60
C LYS A 14 -27.87 28.41 -9.75
N PRO A 15 -26.88 28.06 -8.91
CA PRO A 15 -26.12 29.05 -8.13
C PRO A 15 -25.26 29.97 -8.99
N TRP A 16 -24.76 29.49 -10.14
CA TRP A 16 -23.92 30.25 -11.05
C TRP A 16 -24.77 31.22 -11.90
N SER A 17 -25.91 30.75 -12.42
CA SER A 17 -26.80 31.56 -13.27
C SER A 17 -27.49 32.70 -12.52
N ARG A 18 -27.73 32.54 -11.20
CA ARG A 18 -28.33 33.57 -10.33
C ARG A 18 -27.40 34.75 -10.02
N ARG A 19 -26.10 34.66 -10.30
CA ARG A 19 -25.16 35.77 -10.05
C ARG A 19 -25.43 36.90 -11.03
N ALA A 20 -25.59 38.13 -10.52
CA ALA A 20 -25.91 39.30 -11.35
C ALA A 20 -24.92 39.53 -12.51
N VAL A 21 -23.64 39.21 -12.31
CA VAL A 21 -22.59 39.32 -13.34
C VAL A 21 -22.78 38.35 -14.52
N ASN A 22 -23.49 37.24 -14.30
CA ASN A 22 -23.68 36.19 -15.30
C ASN A 22 -25.03 36.28 -16.04
N LYS A 23 -25.87 37.27 -15.69
CA LYS A 23 -27.26 37.37 -16.17
C LYS A 23 -27.39 37.42 -17.70
N ASP A 24 -26.40 38.00 -18.38
CA ASP A 24 -26.39 38.14 -19.84
C ASP A 24 -25.58 37.03 -20.54
N THR A 25 -25.10 36.03 -19.79
CA THR A 25 -24.33 34.92 -20.37
C THR A 25 -25.25 33.78 -20.79
N GLU A 26 -25.34 33.53 -22.10
CA GLU A 26 -26.04 32.36 -22.63
C GLU A 26 -25.28 31.07 -22.28
N LEU A 27 -26.00 30.08 -21.76
CA LEU A 27 -25.48 28.76 -21.46
C LEU A 27 -25.94 27.80 -22.55
N VAL A 28 -25.03 27.03 -23.13
CA VAL A 28 -25.33 26.10 -24.21
C VAL A 28 -24.75 24.74 -23.87
N ASN A 29 -25.58 23.70 -23.88
CA ASN A 29 -25.10 22.32 -23.82
C ASN A 29 -24.86 21.82 -25.26
N MET A 30 -23.69 21.25 -25.52
CA MET A 30 -23.33 20.72 -26.83
C MET A 30 -22.85 19.28 -26.70
N TYR A 31 -23.43 18.40 -27.50
CA TYR A 31 -23.01 17.01 -27.61
C TYR A 31 -22.19 16.84 -28.87
N GLY A 32 -21.14 16.05 -28.79
CA GLY A 32 -20.42 15.53 -29.94
C GLY A 32 -19.32 14.58 -29.52
N ILE A 33 -18.68 14.03 -30.54
CA ILE A 33 -17.61 13.04 -30.42
C ILE A 33 -16.48 13.45 -31.34
N THR A 34 -15.27 12.99 -31.04
CA THR A 34 -14.05 13.36 -31.79
C THR A 34 -14.20 13.07 -33.28
N GLU A 35 -14.83 11.95 -33.62
CA GLU A 35 -15.03 11.45 -34.98
C GLU A 35 -16.00 12.30 -35.81
N THR A 36 -16.71 13.24 -35.20
CA THR A 36 -17.65 14.17 -35.85
C THR A 36 -17.26 15.63 -35.68
N THR A 37 -16.00 15.89 -35.32
CA THR A 37 -15.42 17.24 -35.17
C THR A 37 -16.06 18.05 -34.05
N VAL A 38 -15.71 17.69 -32.81
CA VAL A 38 -16.03 18.40 -31.55
C VAL A 38 -17.51 18.32 -31.16
N HIS A 39 -18.41 18.96 -31.91
CA HIS A 39 -19.82 19.05 -31.56
C HIS A 39 -20.74 18.76 -32.75
N VAL A 40 -21.87 18.13 -32.45
CA VAL A 40 -22.89 17.67 -33.40
C VAL A 40 -24.21 18.38 -33.18
N THR A 41 -24.58 18.55 -31.91
CA THR A 41 -25.85 19.16 -31.51
C THR A 41 -25.61 20.25 -30.49
N TYR A 42 -26.58 21.16 -30.36
CA TYR A 42 -26.56 22.23 -29.37
C TYR A 42 -27.96 22.45 -28.78
N HIS A 43 -27.99 22.81 -27.51
CA HIS A 43 -29.18 23.17 -26.75
C HIS A 43 -28.90 24.43 -25.91
N PRO A 44 -29.46 25.59 -26.27
CA PRO A 44 -29.48 26.75 -25.37
C PRO A 44 -30.28 26.42 -24.12
N LEU A 45 -29.63 26.46 -22.95
CA LEU A 45 -30.21 26.06 -21.68
C LEU A 45 -31.15 27.13 -21.15
N THR A 46 -32.28 26.68 -20.63
CA THR A 46 -33.30 27.50 -19.97
C THR A 46 -33.48 27.07 -18.52
N GLU A 47 -34.11 27.90 -17.69
CA GLU A 47 -34.39 27.51 -16.30
C GLU A 47 -35.25 26.23 -16.19
N ALA A 48 -36.11 25.98 -17.18
CA ALA A 48 -36.95 24.79 -17.25
C ALA A 48 -36.15 23.50 -17.50
N ASP A 49 -34.94 23.59 -18.06
CA ASP A 49 -34.09 22.41 -18.28
C ASP A 49 -33.53 21.84 -16.98
N ALA A 50 -33.51 22.62 -15.89
CA ALA A 50 -33.05 22.16 -14.59
C ALA A 50 -33.97 21.15 -13.91
N ASP A 51 -35.19 20.98 -14.42
CA ASP A 51 -36.18 20.03 -13.90
C ASP A 51 -36.31 18.80 -14.83
N ARG A 52 -35.45 18.67 -15.85
CA ARG A 52 -35.43 17.52 -16.75
C ARG A 52 -34.66 16.35 -16.12
N PRO A 53 -35.17 15.11 -16.26
CA PRO A 53 -34.51 13.91 -15.72
C PRO A 53 -33.26 13.47 -16.49
N VAL A 54 -33.07 14.00 -17.71
CA VAL A 54 -31.99 13.60 -18.62
C VAL A 54 -31.40 14.85 -19.28
N SER A 55 -30.08 14.83 -19.50
CA SER A 55 -29.37 15.95 -20.11
C SER A 55 -29.83 16.21 -21.56
N PRO A 56 -30.35 17.40 -21.89
CA PRO A 56 -30.79 17.70 -23.24
C PRO A 56 -29.60 17.98 -24.15
N ILE A 57 -29.48 17.23 -25.24
CA ILE A 57 -28.42 17.45 -26.24
C ILE A 57 -28.90 18.33 -27.41
N GLY A 58 -30.21 18.58 -27.50
CA GLY A 58 -30.78 19.62 -28.36
C GLY A 58 -30.88 19.23 -29.82
N ARG A 59 -30.65 20.19 -30.72
CA ARG A 59 -30.83 20.02 -32.16
C ARG A 59 -29.48 20.00 -32.87
N ARG A 60 -29.44 19.36 -34.03
CA ARG A 60 -28.23 19.29 -34.86
C ARG A 60 -27.73 20.69 -35.26
N ILE A 61 -26.41 20.82 -35.40
CA ILE A 61 -25.78 21.95 -36.07
C ILE A 61 -26.19 21.95 -37.55
N PRO A 62 -26.49 23.12 -38.17
CA PRO A 62 -27.08 23.19 -39.52
C PRO A 62 -26.32 22.42 -40.63
N ASP A 63 -25.00 22.35 -40.56
CA ASP A 63 -24.16 21.70 -41.58
C ASP A 63 -23.99 20.17 -41.38
N LEU A 64 -24.57 19.64 -40.30
CA LEU A 64 -24.53 18.22 -39.96
C LEU A 64 -25.90 17.58 -40.15
N ARG A 65 -25.91 16.24 -40.26
CA ARG A 65 -27.11 15.41 -40.25
C ARG A 65 -27.04 14.47 -39.06
N THR A 66 -28.18 14.19 -38.44
CA THR A 66 -28.28 13.23 -37.34
C THR A 66 -29.40 12.25 -37.64
N TYR A 67 -29.15 10.98 -37.38
CA TYR A 67 -30.11 9.90 -37.56
C TYR A 67 -30.16 9.07 -36.28
N VAL A 68 -31.37 8.69 -35.87
CA VAL A 68 -31.56 7.69 -34.80
C VAL A 68 -32.08 6.44 -35.50
N LEU A 69 -31.30 5.37 -35.51
CA LEU A 69 -31.60 4.15 -36.26
C LEU A 69 -31.96 2.99 -35.33
N ASP A 70 -32.93 2.17 -35.74
CA ASP A 70 -33.26 0.91 -35.08
C ASP A 70 -32.20 -0.18 -35.38
N SER A 71 -32.33 -1.35 -34.75
CA SER A 71 -31.41 -2.49 -34.94
C SER A 71 -31.38 -3.05 -36.37
N ARG A 72 -32.25 -2.58 -37.27
CA ARG A 72 -32.28 -2.93 -38.70
C ARG A 72 -31.77 -1.78 -39.59
N GLY A 73 -31.19 -0.73 -39.01
CA GLY A 73 -30.66 0.43 -39.73
C GLY A 73 -31.73 1.37 -40.30
N ARG A 74 -32.97 1.34 -39.77
CA ARG A 74 -34.06 2.20 -40.25
C ARG A 74 -34.31 3.36 -39.28
N PRO A 75 -34.72 4.55 -39.76
CA PRO A 75 -35.05 5.67 -38.88
C PRO A 75 -36.09 5.31 -37.82
N ALA A 76 -35.76 5.53 -36.56
CA ALA A 76 -36.64 5.29 -35.42
C ALA A 76 -37.74 6.36 -35.34
N PRO A 77 -38.99 6.00 -34.97
CA PRO A 77 -40.05 6.97 -34.70
C PRO A 77 -39.73 7.90 -33.53
N VAL A 78 -40.42 9.04 -33.45
CA VAL A 78 -40.34 9.97 -32.30
C VAL A 78 -40.66 9.23 -31.00
N GLY A 79 -39.81 9.39 -29.99
CA GLY A 79 -39.90 8.76 -28.68
C GLY A 79 -39.28 7.36 -28.56
N VAL A 80 -38.91 6.73 -29.68
CA VAL A 80 -38.32 5.38 -29.70
C VAL A 80 -36.79 5.47 -29.61
N VAL A 81 -36.21 4.65 -28.74
CA VAL A 81 -34.75 4.56 -28.56
C VAL A 81 -34.11 3.88 -29.76
N GLY A 82 -33.04 4.46 -30.28
CA GLY A 82 -32.19 3.87 -31.29
C GLY A 82 -30.75 4.34 -31.15
N GLU A 83 -29.88 3.85 -32.01
CA GLU A 83 -28.47 4.25 -32.06
C GLU A 83 -28.30 5.53 -32.88
N LEU A 84 -27.48 6.45 -32.39
CA LEU A 84 -27.23 7.75 -33.02
C LEU A 84 -26.15 7.63 -34.10
N TYR A 85 -26.44 8.17 -35.28
CA TYR A 85 -25.53 8.28 -36.41
C TYR A 85 -25.42 9.74 -36.83
N VAL A 86 -24.24 10.13 -37.27
CA VAL A 86 -23.94 11.52 -37.64
C VAL A 86 -23.38 11.57 -39.05
N GLY A 87 -24.03 12.32 -39.93
CA GLY A 87 -23.59 12.56 -41.31
C GLY A 87 -23.22 14.02 -41.57
N GLY A 88 -22.69 14.30 -42.75
CA GLY A 88 -22.37 15.65 -43.21
C GLY A 88 -20.92 16.09 -43.00
N ALA A 89 -20.67 17.39 -43.09
CA ALA A 89 -19.33 17.95 -43.24
C ALA A 89 -18.39 17.74 -42.03
N GLY A 90 -18.95 17.51 -40.83
CA GLY A 90 -18.18 17.27 -39.60
C GLY A 90 -17.65 15.86 -39.45
N VAL A 91 -18.08 14.90 -40.29
CA VAL A 91 -17.61 13.51 -40.20
C VAL A 91 -16.13 13.43 -40.58
N ALA A 92 -15.30 12.91 -39.69
CA ALA A 92 -13.86 12.79 -39.88
C ALA A 92 -13.49 11.92 -41.09
N ARG A 93 -12.22 12.00 -41.51
CA ARG A 93 -11.73 11.16 -42.61
C ARG A 93 -11.69 9.68 -42.25
N GLY A 94 -11.45 9.36 -40.98
CA GLY A 94 -11.29 8.00 -40.45
C GLY A 94 -10.25 7.98 -39.34
N TYR A 95 -9.92 6.78 -38.87
CA TYR A 95 -8.86 6.56 -37.89
C TYR A 95 -7.49 6.42 -38.58
N LEU A 96 -6.48 7.10 -38.04
CA LEU A 96 -5.12 7.07 -38.59
C LEU A 96 -4.56 5.63 -38.58
N ASN A 97 -4.13 5.14 -39.73
CA ASN A 97 -3.55 3.80 -39.91
C ASN A 97 -4.44 2.62 -39.47
N ARG A 98 -5.75 2.82 -39.38
CA ARG A 98 -6.73 1.78 -38.99
C ARG A 98 -7.85 1.67 -40.03
N PRO A 99 -7.58 1.13 -41.24
CA PRO A 99 -8.55 1.08 -42.33
C PRO A 99 -9.76 0.19 -42.01
N GLU A 100 -9.56 -0.93 -41.29
CA GLU A 100 -10.62 -1.86 -40.91
C GLU A 100 -11.62 -1.21 -39.94
N LEU A 101 -11.12 -0.62 -38.85
CA LEU A 101 -11.95 0.11 -37.88
C LEU A 101 -12.63 1.34 -38.53
N THR A 102 -11.93 1.98 -39.47
CA THR A 102 -12.53 3.08 -40.25
C THR A 102 -13.73 2.59 -41.06
N ALA A 103 -13.60 1.45 -41.76
CA ALA A 103 -14.70 0.90 -42.55
C ALA A 103 -15.87 0.42 -41.68
N GLU A 104 -15.61 -0.02 -40.46
CA GLU A 104 -16.64 -0.46 -39.50
C GLU A 104 -17.48 0.71 -38.97
N ARG A 105 -16.84 1.86 -38.67
CA ARG A 105 -17.52 2.99 -38.00
C ARG A 105 -17.91 4.13 -38.94
N PHE A 106 -17.21 4.32 -40.05
CA PHE A 106 -17.49 5.35 -41.07
C PHE A 106 -18.14 4.71 -42.29
N LEU A 107 -19.47 4.73 -42.30
CA LEU A 107 -20.33 4.05 -43.25
C LEU A 107 -20.76 4.98 -44.39
N ASP A 108 -21.23 4.40 -45.49
CA ASP A 108 -21.98 5.14 -46.51
C ASP A 108 -23.31 5.61 -45.92
N ASP A 109 -23.70 6.86 -46.19
CA ASP A 109 -24.95 7.45 -45.71
C ASP A 109 -26.07 7.25 -46.76
N PRO A 110 -26.99 6.28 -46.58
CA PRO A 110 -28.06 6.02 -47.54
C PRO A 110 -29.16 7.07 -47.52
N PHE A 111 -29.17 7.97 -46.52
CA PHE A 111 -30.17 9.02 -46.35
C PHE A 111 -29.68 10.36 -46.91
N CYS A 112 -28.41 10.44 -47.30
CA CYS A 112 -27.81 11.60 -47.93
C CYS A 112 -28.38 11.79 -49.36
N PRO A 113 -28.94 12.97 -49.69
CA PRO A 113 -29.41 13.25 -51.04
C PRO A 113 -28.26 13.39 -52.06
N GLU A 114 -27.04 13.66 -51.61
CA GLU A 114 -25.85 13.79 -52.46
C GLU A 114 -25.12 12.44 -52.62
N PRO A 115 -24.62 12.10 -53.81
CA PRO A 115 -23.82 10.89 -54.00
C PRO A 115 -22.54 10.93 -53.14
N GLY A 116 -22.21 9.81 -52.49
CA GLY A 116 -20.98 9.68 -51.69
C GLY A 116 -21.03 10.30 -50.29
N GLY A 117 -22.24 10.55 -49.75
CA GLY A 117 -22.41 10.92 -48.35
C GLY A 117 -21.86 9.83 -47.42
N ARG A 118 -21.24 10.24 -46.31
CA ARG A 118 -20.75 9.35 -45.25
C ARG A 118 -21.42 9.67 -43.93
N MET A 119 -21.63 8.66 -43.11
CA MET A 119 -22.11 8.78 -41.75
C MET A 119 -21.23 8.00 -40.77
N TYR A 120 -21.15 8.47 -39.54
CA TYR A 120 -20.42 7.84 -38.44
C TYR A 120 -21.39 7.20 -37.46
N ARG A 121 -21.09 5.96 -37.04
CA ARG A 121 -21.82 5.18 -36.03
C ARG A 121 -21.30 5.50 -34.62
N SER A 122 -22.08 6.18 -33.78
CA SER A 122 -21.57 6.70 -32.51
C SER A 122 -21.48 5.69 -31.35
N GLY A 123 -22.26 4.62 -31.37
CA GLY A 123 -22.45 3.74 -30.21
C GLY A 123 -23.34 4.34 -29.12
N ASP A 124 -23.79 5.58 -29.29
CA ASP A 124 -24.67 6.26 -28.32
C ASP A 124 -26.13 5.95 -28.61
N LEU A 125 -26.90 5.76 -27.55
CA LEU A 125 -28.35 5.59 -27.60
C LEU A 125 -29.03 6.94 -27.44
N ALA A 126 -29.99 7.24 -28.32
CA ALA A 126 -30.75 8.48 -28.30
C ALA A 126 -32.19 8.26 -28.75
N ARG A 127 -33.04 9.25 -28.53
CA ARG A 127 -34.38 9.32 -29.13
C ARG A 127 -34.75 10.74 -29.54
N TRP A 128 -35.62 10.84 -30.54
CA TRP A 128 -36.23 12.11 -30.94
C TRP A 128 -37.35 12.51 -29.99
N LEU A 129 -37.40 13.78 -29.63
CA LEU A 129 -38.50 14.41 -28.91
C LEU A 129 -39.51 15.03 -29.89
N PRO A 130 -40.77 15.26 -29.46
CA PRO A 130 -41.81 15.85 -30.33
C PRO A 130 -41.47 17.24 -30.89
N ASP A 131 -40.60 17.97 -30.20
CA ASP A 131 -40.10 19.28 -30.63
C ASP A 131 -38.93 19.20 -31.63
N GLY A 132 -38.53 18.00 -32.05
CA GLY A 132 -37.42 17.76 -32.98
C GLY A 132 -36.03 17.88 -32.36
N SER A 133 -35.92 17.94 -31.03
CA SER A 133 -34.64 17.80 -30.31
C SER A 133 -34.32 16.33 -30.01
N LEU A 134 -33.06 16.06 -29.67
CA LEU A 134 -32.56 14.75 -29.27
C LEU A 134 -32.35 14.70 -27.75
N GLU A 135 -32.66 13.54 -27.19
CA GLU A 135 -32.36 13.18 -25.81
C GLU A 135 -31.36 12.00 -25.81
N TYR A 136 -30.28 12.13 -25.04
CA TYR A 136 -29.21 11.13 -24.91
C TYR A 136 -29.53 10.14 -23.78
N LEU A 137 -29.35 8.84 -24.01
CA LEU A 137 -29.80 7.77 -23.11
C LEU A 137 -28.69 6.81 -22.65
N GLY A 138 -27.43 7.06 -23.03
CA GLY A 138 -26.28 6.22 -22.68
C GLY A 138 -25.61 5.58 -23.89
N ARG A 139 -24.85 4.50 -23.65
CA ARG A 139 -24.05 3.79 -24.66
C ARG A 139 -24.51 2.35 -24.85
N ASN A 140 -24.16 1.76 -25.99
CA ASN A 140 -24.44 0.36 -26.32
C ASN A 140 -23.20 -0.56 -26.25
N ASP A 141 -22.03 -0.05 -25.87
CA ASP A 141 -20.75 -0.75 -25.76
C ASP A 141 -20.07 -0.53 -24.39
N ASP A 142 -18.90 -1.16 -24.15
CA ASP A 142 -18.16 -1.15 -22.88
C ASP A 142 -17.36 0.13 -22.61
N GLN A 143 -17.57 1.16 -23.44
CA GLN A 143 -16.91 2.45 -23.30
C GLN A 143 -17.56 3.26 -22.19
N VAL A 144 -16.74 3.84 -21.32
CA VAL A 144 -17.19 4.65 -20.19
C VAL A 144 -16.66 6.08 -20.26
N LYS A 145 -17.39 7.00 -19.62
CA LYS A 145 -16.92 8.38 -19.39
C LYS A 145 -16.78 8.57 -17.90
N ILE A 146 -15.55 8.84 -17.46
CA ILE A 146 -15.24 9.10 -16.05
C ILE A 146 -14.55 10.46 -16.00
N ARG A 147 -15.16 11.42 -15.29
CA ARG A 147 -14.57 12.75 -15.03
C ARG A 147 -14.15 13.48 -16.32
N GLY A 148 -14.93 13.34 -17.39
CA GLY A 148 -14.72 13.93 -18.71
C GLY A 148 -13.81 13.13 -19.64
N PHE A 149 -13.17 12.06 -19.15
CA PHE A 149 -12.30 11.20 -19.94
C PHE A 149 -13.08 10.05 -20.56
N ARG A 150 -12.87 9.86 -21.86
CA ARG A 150 -13.40 8.73 -22.62
C ARG A 150 -12.44 7.55 -22.47
N ILE A 151 -12.86 6.51 -21.77
CA ILE A 151 -12.02 5.35 -21.41
C ILE A 151 -12.60 4.09 -22.07
N GLU A 152 -11.73 3.33 -22.72
CA GLU A 152 -12.04 2.02 -23.26
C GLU A 152 -11.58 0.95 -22.26
N LEU A 153 -12.51 0.29 -21.57
CA LEU A 153 -12.15 -0.69 -20.53
C LEU A 153 -11.32 -1.84 -21.10
N GLY A 154 -11.65 -2.27 -22.32
CA GLY A 154 -10.91 -3.32 -23.04
C GLY A 154 -9.44 -2.98 -23.33
N GLU A 155 -9.07 -1.70 -23.38
CA GLU A 155 -7.65 -1.30 -23.52
C GLU A 155 -6.87 -1.61 -22.24
N ILE A 156 -7.46 -1.32 -21.08
CA ILE A 156 -6.88 -1.62 -19.77
C ILE A 156 -6.79 -3.13 -19.58
N GLU A 157 -7.86 -3.87 -19.91
CA GLU A 157 -7.89 -5.33 -19.83
C GLU A 157 -6.84 -5.98 -20.73
N ALA A 158 -6.64 -5.48 -21.95
CA ALA A 158 -5.60 -5.99 -22.84
C ALA A 158 -4.19 -5.79 -22.28
N ARG A 159 -3.92 -4.64 -21.65
CA ARG A 159 -2.64 -4.38 -20.97
C ARG A 159 -2.45 -5.28 -19.74
N LEU A 160 -3.51 -5.50 -18.97
CA LEU A 160 -3.49 -6.42 -17.83
C LEU A 160 -3.18 -7.87 -18.29
N ALA A 161 -3.77 -8.32 -19.39
CA ALA A 161 -3.57 -9.65 -19.94
C ALA A 161 -2.16 -9.88 -20.55
N GLU A 162 -1.43 -8.80 -20.88
CA GLU A 162 -0.02 -8.89 -21.31
C GLU A 162 0.94 -9.16 -20.13
N HIS A 163 0.49 -8.99 -18.88
CA HIS A 163 1.33 -9.17 -17.70
C HIS A 163 1.55 -10.67 -17.37
N PRO A 164 2.81 -11.17 -17.24
CA PRO A 164 3.10 -12.60 -17.06
C PRO A 164 2.46 -13.27 -15.84
N ALA A 165 2.18 -12.50 -14.79
CA ALA A 165 1.57 -12.98 -13.55
C ALA A 165 0.03 -12.92 -13.54
N VAL A 166 -0.60 -12.45 -14.61
CA VAL A 166 -2.06 -12.33 -14.75
C VAL A 166 -2.57 -13.39 -15.74
N GLN A 167 -3.45 -14.26 -15.28
CA GLN A 167 -4.12 -15.27 -16.11
C GLN A 167 -5.37 -14.72 -16.80
N ASP A 168 -6.20 -13.96 -16.07
CA ASP A 168 -7.38 -13.29 -16.62
C ASP A 168 -7.61 -11.98 -15.87
N ALA A 169 -8.27 -11.02 -16.51
CA ALA A 169 -8.55 -9.72 -15.93
C ALA A 169 -9.83 -9.09 -16.48
N ARG A 170 -10.62 -8.47 -15.61
CA ARG A 170 -11.76 -7.63 -16.01
C ARG A 170 -11.74 -6.30 -15.30
N VAL A 171 -12.07 -5.24 -16.02
CA VAL A 171 -12.14 -3.89 -15.46
C VAL A 171 -13.58 -3.43 -15.53
N ILE A 172 -14.10 -2.93 -14.41
CA ILE A 172 -15.42 -2.32 -14.35
C ILE A 172 -15.34 -0.96 -13.69
N VAL A 173 -16.39 -0.17 -13.89
CA VAL A 173 -16.63 1.04 -13.10
C VAL A 173 -17.53 0.67 -11.93
N ARG A 174 -17.13 1.06 -10.72
CA ARG A 174 -17.98 0.98 -9.52
C ARG A 174 -18.29 2.36 -9.00
N ASP A 175 -19.54 2.54 -8.60
CA ASP A 175 -20.02 3.69 -7.85
C ASP A 175 -19.73 3.46 -6.35
N TYR A 176 -19.18 4.46 -5.67
CA TYR A 176 -19.00 4.46 -4.22
C TYR A 176 -19.98 5.48 -3.62
N ASP A 177 -21.03 4.98 -2.97
CA ASP A 177 -21.96 5.81 -2.20
C ASP A 177 -21.41 6.03 -0.77
N ASP A 178 -21.17 7.28 -0.40
CA ASP A 178 -21.33 7.75 0.98
C ASP A 178 -22.55 8.66 1.02
N GLU A 179 -23.32 8.58 2.11
CA GLU A 179 -24.66 9.15 2.24
C GLU A 179 -24.75 10.63 1.81
N GLY A 180 -25.16 10.88 0.55
CA GLY A 180 -25.75 12.13 0.09
C GLY A 180 -24.92 13.05 -0.82
N ASP A 181 -24.41 12.59 -1.96
CA ASP A 181 -24.42 13.30 -3.27
C ASP A 181 -23.67 12.48 -4.37
N GLU A 182 -23.91 12.79 -5.65
CA GLU A 182 -23.62 11.97 -6.85
C GLU A 182 -22.14 11.54 -7.10
N GLN A 183 -21.99 10.23 -7.34
CA GLN A 183 -21.06 9.50 -8.23
C GLN A 183 -19.53 9.71 -8.07
N ASP A 184 -18.95 9.17 -7.00
CA ASP A 184 -17.52 8.79 -7.03
C ASP A 184 -17.34 7.47 -7.79
N GLN A 185 -17.29 7.58 -9.12
CA GLN A 185 -17.02 6.46 -10.02
C GLN A 185 -15.53 6.15 -10.07
N ARG A 186 -15.17 4.91 -9.77
CA ARG A 186 -13.77 4.45 -9.84
C ARG A 186 -13.62 3.20 -10.70
N LEU A 187 -12.51 3.13 -11.41
CA LEU A 187 -12.09 1.91 -12.11
C LEU A 187 -11.61 0.87 -11.09
N VAL A 188 -12.16 -0.33 -11.16
CA VAL A 188 -11.77 -1.48 -10.34
C VAL A 188 -11.36 -2.61 -11.27
N ALA A 189 -10.14 -3.14 -11.08
CA ALA A 189 -9.65 -4.31 -11.80
C ALA A 189 -9.82 -5.57 -10.96
N TYR A 190 -10.38 -6.60 -11.57
CA TYR A 190 -10.50 -7.95 -11.02
C TYR A 190 -9.51 -8.85 -11.74
N LEU A 191 -8.55 -9.40 -11.00
CA LEU A 191 -7.42 -10.14 -11.54
C LEU A 191 -7.49 -11.60 -11.10
N VAL A 192 -7.27 -12.52 -12.02
CA VAL A 192 -7.01 -13.94 -11.74
C VAL A 192 -5.50 -14.16 -11.89
N PRO A 193 -4.78 -14.50 -10.82
CA PRO A 193 -3.33 -14.71 -10.88
C PRO A 193 -2.92 -15.96 -11.67
N ALA A 194 -1.77 -15.92 -12.33
CA ALA A 194 -1.20 -17.08 -13.03
C ALA A 194 -0.67 -18.15 -12.03
N PRO A 195 -0.92 -19.46 -12.27
CA PRO A 195 -0.56 -20.52 -11.32
C PRO A 195 0.91 -20.55 -10.90
N ASP A 196 1.82 -20.29 -11.83
CA ASP A 196 3.27 -20.37 -11.60
C ASP A 196 3.84 -19.15 -10.87
N HIS A 197 3.06 -18.06 -10.75
CA HIS A 197 3.50 -16.78 -10.19
C HIS A 197 2.66 -16.35 -8.98
N ALA A 198 1.73 -17.18 -8.53
CA ALA A 198 0.77 -16.85 -7.49
C ALA A 198 0.43 -17.95 -6.45
N PRO A 199 1.29 -18.96 -6.14
CA PRO A 199 0.96 -19.95 -5.11
C PRO A 199 0.47 -19.32 -3.81
N ALA A 200 1.16 -18.27 -3.34
CA ALA A 200 0.82 -17.55 -2.13
C ALA A 200 -0.54 -16.85 -2.18
N VAL A 201 -0.82 -16.17 -3.29
CA VAL A 201 -2.08 -15.44 -3.47
C VAL A 201 -3.24 -16.41 -3.52
N ARG A 202 -3.08 -17.52 -4.25
CA ARG A 202 -4.11 -18.54 -4.38
C ARG A 202 -4.41 -19.20 -3.02
N GLU A 203 -3.38 -19.57 -2.27
CA GLU A 203 -3.53 -20.11 -0.92
C GLU A 203 -4.20 -19.08 0.03
N LEU A 204 -3.87 -17.78 -0.07
CA LEU A 204 -4.55 -16.74 0.70
C LEU A 204 -6.03 -16.62 0.35
N LEU A 205 -6.40 -16.62 -0.93
CA LEU A 205 -7.81 -16.57 -1.37
C LEU A 205 -8.60 -17.79 -0.87
N HIS A 206 -7.97 -18.97 -0.85
CA HIS A 206 -8.57 -20.17 -0.27
C HIS A 206 -8.76 -20.04 1.25
N LEU A 207 -7.82 -19.43 1.97
CA LEU A 207 -7.92 -19.19 3.41
C LEU A 207 -8.99 -18.14 3.74
N GLU A 208 -9.07 -17.05 2.97
CA GLU A 208 -10.16 -16.05 3.03
C GLU A 208 -11.54 -16.71 2.93
N CYS A 209 -11.68 -17.73 2.08
CA CYS A 209 -12.93 -18.46 1.91
C CYS A 209 -13.19 -19.57 2.95
N THR A 210 -12.20 -19.99 3.76
CA THR A 210 -12.34 -21.23 4.54
C THR A 210 -11.99 -21.15 6.03
N ASP A 211 -11.18 -20.19 6.50
CA ASP A 211 -10.76 -20.12 7.92
C ASP A 211 -10.65 -18.68 8.48
N PRO A 212 -11.70 -18.17 9.14
CA PRO A 212 -11.71 -16.85 9.77
C PRO A 212 -10.68 -16.66 10.90
N GLU A 213 -10.27 -17.72 11.62
CA GLU A 213 -9.32 -17.62 12.74
C GLU A 213 -7.87 -17.53 12.28
N ALA A 214 -7.56 -18.02 11.07
CA ALA A 214 -6.26 -17.87 10.44
C ALA A 214 -6.04 -16.45 9.89
N LEU A 215 -7.07 -15.83 9.32
CA LEU A 215 -7.02 -14.47 8.76
C LEU A 215 -6.76 -13.40 9.82
N ALA A 216 -7.37 -13.55 11.00
CA ALA A 216 -7.15 -12.64 12.14
C ALA A 216 -5.69 -12.60 12.63
N ARG A 217 -4.85 -13.53 12.16
CA ARG A 217 -3.44 -13.69 12.49
C ARG A 217 -2.54 -13.56 11.25
N THR A 218 -2.96 -12.76 10.27
CA THR A 218 -2.14 -12.42 9.11
C THR A 218 -1.60 -11.00 9.20
N TYR A 219 -0.32 -10.82 8.87
CA TYR A 219 0.32 -9.52 8.72
C TYR A 219 0.83 -9.38 7.29
N GLU A 220 0.80 -8.17 6.73
CA GLU A 220 1.38 -7.91 5.42
C GLU A 220 2.59 -7.00 5.50
N LEU A 221 3.73 -7.52 5.07
CA LEU A 221 5.04 -6.89 5.05
C LEU A 221 5.08 -5.69 4.08
N PRO A 222 6.03 -4.74 4.25
CA PRO A 222 6.18 -3.59 3.36
C PRO A 222 6.41 -3.94 1.89
N ASN A 223 6.93 -5.14 1.60
CA ASN A 223 7.08 -5.67 0.23
C ASN A 223 5.79 -6.37 -0.29
N GLY A 224 4.68 -6.26 0.44
CA GLY A 224 3.39 -6.82 0.06
C GLY A 224 3.23 -8.33 0.27
N MET A 225 4.16 -8.98 0.96
CA MET A 225 4.05 -10.40 1.34
C MET A 225 3.14 -10.57 2.57
N THR A 226 2.22 -11.51 2.50
CA THR A 226 1.34 -11.88 3.63
C THR A 226 1.99 -12.99 4.45
N VAL A 227 2.04 -12.82 5.77
CA VAL A 227 2.68 -13.73 6.72
C VAL A 227 1.67 -14.13 7.78
N PHE A 228 1.54 -15.43 8.05
CA PHE A 228 0.83 -15.96 9.21
C PHE A 228 1.68 -15.74 10.46
N GLN A 229 1.20 -14.95 11.43
CA GLN A 229 1.90 -14.65 12.68
C GLN A 229 0.94 -14.62 13.87
N GLN A 230 1.35 -15.21 14.99
CA GLN A 230 0.52 -15.32 16.19
C GLN A 230 0.70 -14.18 17.21
N ASN A 231 1.75 -13.37 17.11
CA ASN A 231 2.06 -12.36 18.12
C ASN A 231 2.48 -11.02 17.53
N LYS A 232 2.08 -9.93 18.21
CA LYS A 232 2.34 -8.53 17.88
C LYS A 232 3.63 -8.01 18.54
N SER A 233 4.12 -8.67 19.59
CA SER A 233 5.10 -8.10 20.52
C SER A 233 6.57 -8.04 20.07
N GLU A 234 6.93 -8.45 18.84
CA GLU A 234 8.26 -8.14 18.27
C GLU A 234 8.18 -7.77 16.78
N THR A 235 6.98 -7.40 16.36
CA THR A 235 6.70 -7.03 14.98
C THR A 235 7.26 -5.63 14.74
N ASP A 236 6.97 -4.59 15.51
CA ASP A 236 7.39 -3.25 15.09
C ASP A 236 8.92 -2.97 15.13
N PHE A 237 9.69 -3.64 16.02
CA PHE A 237 11.15 -3.52 16.12
C PHE A 237 11.88 -4.20 14.96
N VAL A 238 11.62 -5.50 14.75
CA VAL A 238 12.20 -6.27 13.63
C VAL A 238 11.68 -5.74 12.30
N TYR A 239 10.44 -5.23 12.27
CA TYR A 239 9.84 -4.79 11.03
C TYR A 239 10.39 -3.47 10.49
N ASP A 240 10.65 -2.47 11.34
CA ASP A 240 11.22 -1.20 10.87
C ASP A 240 12.70 -1.38 10.44
N GLU A 241 13.45 -2.21 11.16
CA GLU A 241 14.87 -2.44 10.91
C GLU A 241 15.14 -3.36 9.70
N ILE A 242 14.40 -4.47 9.56
CA ILE A 242 14.63 -5.43 8.46
C ILE A 242 13.92 -5.01 7.17
N PHE A 243 12.74 -4.35 7.23
CA PHE A 243 11.91 -4.11 6.05
C PHE A 243 11.90 -2.66 5.55
N THR A 244 12.11 -1.66 6.40
CA THR A 244 12.10 -0.24 5.99
C THR A 244 13.48 0.21 5.49
N HIS A 245 14.53 -0.31 6.10
CA HIS A 245 15.90 -0.15 5.60
C HIS A 245 16.27 -1.40 4.79
N LEU A 246 16.70 -1.23 3.54
CA LEU A 246 17.21 -2.31 2.67
C LEU A 246 18.48 -3.02 3.23
N GLU A 247 18.80 -2.81 4.50
CA GLU A 247 20.07 -3.09 5.14
C GLU A 247 20.05 -4.44 5.88
N TYR A 248 19.83 -5.54 5.16
CA TYR A 248 20.52 -6.80 5.49
C TYR A 248 21.85 -6.93 4.74
N LEU A 249 22.41 -5.75 4.42
CA LEU A 249 23.80 -5.48 4.02
C LEU A 249 24.55 -4.74 5.15
N ARG A 250 23.97 -4.73 6.35
CA ARG A 250 24.52 -4.02 7.50
C ARG A 250 25.74 -4.77 8.01
N ASN A 251 26.79 -4.02 8.35
CA ASN A 251 28.01 -4.58 8.89
C ASN A 251 28.61 -5.70 7.99
N GLY A 252 28.53 -5.53 6.66
CA GLY A 252 29.19 -6.39 5.68
C GLY A 252 28.66 -7.84 5.57
N ILE A 253 27.53 -8.12 6.22
CA ILE A 253 26.76 -9.36 6.06
C ILE A 253 26.04 -9.32 4.70
N THR A 254 26.06 -10.42 3.96
CA THR A 254 25.52 -10.50 2.60
C THR A 254 24.97 -11.89 2.37
N ILE A 255 23.78 -11.98 1.77
CA ILE A 255 23.17 -13.22 1.30
C ILE A 255 22.98 -13.09 -0.21
N GLU A 256 23.41 -14.10 -0.95
CA GLU A 256 23.28 -14.16 -2.40
C GLU A 256 22.43 -15.36 -2.85
N ASP A 257 21.98 -15.35 -4.10
CA ASP A 257 21.30 -16.50 -4.70
C ASP A 257 22.21 -17.75 -4.67
N GLY A 258 21.68 -18.85 -4.16
CA GLY A 258 22.41 -20.12 -3.99
C GLY A 258 23.19 -20.25 -2.67
N ASP A 259 23.24 -19.20 -1.84
CA ASP A 259 23.83 -19.27 -0.49
C ASP A 259 23.09 -20.28 0.39
N THR A 260 23.80 -20.88 1.34
CA THR A 260 23.18 -21.71 2.39
C THR A 260 23.02 -20.92 3.68
N VAL A 261 21.77 -20.69 4.08
CA VAL A 261 21.40 -19.97 5.30
C VAL A 261 20.92 -20.95 6.36
N VAL A 262 21.43 -20.83 7.57
CA VAL A 262 20.97 -21.56 8.75
C VAL A 262 20.42 -20.57 9.76
N ASP A 263 19.19 -20.79 10.18
CA ASP A 263 18.41 -19.84 10.95
C ASP A 263 17.82 -20.49 12.20
N VAL A 264 18.10 -19.93 13.39
CA VAL A 264 17.90 -20.61 14.67
C VAL A 264 17.22 -19.69 15.69
N GLY A 265 15.96 -19.98 16.05
CA GLY A 265 15.26 -19.30 17.15
C GLY A 265 13.80 -18.93 16.91
N ALA A 266 13.18 -18.34 17.95
CA ALA A 266 11.80 -17.89 17.97
C ALA A 266 11.67 -16.54 17.26
N ASN A 267 10.57 -16.30 16.53
CA ASN A 267 10.27 -15.06 15.76
C ASN A 267 10.93 -14.92 14.38
N ILE A 268 11.75 -15.87 13.95
CA ILE A 268 12.58 -15.70 12.76
C ILE A 268 11.92 -16.13 11.44
N GLY A 269 10.65 -16.54 11.51
CA GLY A 269 9.91 -16.88 10.30
C GLY A 269 9.97 -15.76 9.26
N LEU A 270 9.92 -14.51 9.70
CA LEU A 270 10.01 -13.32 8.85
C LEU A 270 11.34 -13.13 8.15
N PHE A 271 12.47 -13.41 8.81
CA PHE A 271 13.78 -13.27 8.20
C PHE A 271 14.04 -14.40 7.19
N THR A 272 13.71 -15.64 7.53
CA THR A 272 13.74 -16.77 6.58
C THR A 272 12.87 -16.45 5.35
N LEU A 273 11.68 -15.88 5.56
CA LEU A 273 10.78 -15.47 4.48
C LEU A 273 11.36 -14.34 3.63
N PHE A 274 11.92 -13.32 4.26
CA PHE A 274 12.50 -12.18 3.58
C PHE A 274 13.72 -12.58 2.76
N ALA A 275 14.67 -13.31 3.36
CA ALA A 275 15.86 -13.81 2.69
C ALA A 275 15.49 -14.70 1.50
N GLY A 276 14.54 -15.63 1.68
CA GLY A 276 14.06 -16.48 0.60
C GLY A 276 13.32 -15.72 -0.51
N SER A 277 12.59 -14.66 -0.17
CA SER A 277 11.90 -13.82 -1.17
C SER A 277 12.87 -13.00 -2.04
N ARG A 278 14.01 -12.58 -1.45
CA ARG A 278 15.04 -11.79 -2.14
C ARG A 278 16.05 -12.66 -2.88
N CYS A 279 16.34 -13.83 -2.33
CA CYS A 279 17.29 -14.81 -2.88
C CYS A 279 16.58 -16.18 -3.03
N PRO A 280 15.71 -16.37 -4.04
CA PRO A 280 14.89 -17.57 -4.17
C PRO A 280 15.68 -18.87 -4.33
N ASP A 281 16.92 -18.79 -4.82
CA ASP A 281 17.79 -19.95 -4.96
C ASP A 281 18.59 -20.24 -3.68
N ALA A 282 18.57 -19.34 -2.70
CA ALA A 282 19.19 -19.59 -1.40
C ALA A 282 18.52 -20.78 -0.70
N ARG A 283 19.33 -21.66 -0.13
CA ARG A 283 18.87 -22.84 0.60
C ARG A 283 18.80 -22.54 2.08
N ILE A 284 17.61 -22.64 2.66
CA ILE A 284 17.35 -22.23 4.04
C ILE A 284 17.10 -23.45 4.92
N TYR A 285 17.74 -23.49 6.09
CA TYR A 285 17.46 -24.45 7.14
C TYR A 285 17.02 -23.68 8.39
N ALA A 286 15.74 -23.77 8.75
CA ALA A 286 15.14 -23.02 9.85
C ALA A 286 14.76 -23.94 11.01
N PHE A 287 15.05 -23.53 12.25
CA PHE A 287 14.82 -24.32 13.47
C PHE A 287 13.84 -23.59 14.38
N GLU A 288 12.67 -24.19 14.60
CA GLU A 288 11.61 -23.63 15.44
C GLU A 288 10.96 -24.75 16.25
N PRO A 289 11.27 -24.87 17.56
CA PRO A 289 10.68 -25.89 18.41
C PRO A 289 9.26 -25.54 18.90
N ILE A 290 8.81 -24.29 18.80
CA ILE A 290 7.52 -23.84 19.33
C ILE A 290 6.41 -24.23 18.34
N PRO A 291 5.50 -25.18 18.67
CA PRO A 291 4.60 -25.74 17.67
C PRO A 291 3.72 -24.71 16.94
N PRO A 292 3.11 -23.72 17.61
CA PRO A 292 2.33 -22.69 16.92
C PRO A 292 3.14 -21.79 15.97
N VAL A 293 4.41 -21.51 16.31
CA VAL A 293 5.31 -20.69 15.48
C VAL A 293 5.85 -21.54 14.32
N PHE A 294 6.20 -22.80 14.59
CA PHE A 294 6.60 -23.79 13.60
C PHE A 294 5.54 -23.95 12.50
N ASP A 295 4.28 -24.15 12.88
CA ASP A 295 3.18 -24.31 11.93
C ASP A 295 2.94 -23.05 11.09
N SER A 296 3.15 -21.88 11.68
CA SER A 296 3.05 -20.60 10.98
C SER A 296 4.19 -20.45 9.97
N LEU A 297 5.45 -20.71 10.38
CA LEU A 297 6.61 -20.67 9.50
C LEU A 297 6.49 -21.68 8.35
N ARG A 298 6.08 -22.92 8.63
CA ARG A 298 5.86 -23.95 7.59
C ARG A 298 4.80 -23.53 6.58
N ARG A 299 3.69 -22.93 7.04
CA ARG A 299 2.66 -22.37 6.16
C ARG A 299 3.22 -21.25 5.30
N ASN A 300 3.96 -20.32 5.87
CA ASN A 300 4.57 -19.23 5.10
C ASN A 300 5.59 -19.73 4.07
N VAL A 301 6.42 -20.71 4.41
CA VAL A 301 7.36 -21.34 3.45
C VAL A 301 6.63 -21.97 2.27
N ALA A 302 5.52 -22.69 2.55
CA ALA A 302 4.69 -23.30 1.51
C ALA A 302 4.00 -22.23 0.65
N LEU A 303 3.39 -21.24 1.30
CA LEU A 303 2.72 -20.10 0.70
C LEU A 303 3.62 -19.44 -0.36
N HIS A 304 4.86 -19.14 0.02
CA HIS A 304 5.80 -18.41 -0.84
C HIS A 304 6.72 -19.32 -1.67
N GLY A 305 6.53 -20.64 -1.65
CA GLY A 305 7.31 -21.59 -2.46
C GLY A 305 8.82 -21.54 -2.20
N LEU A 306 9.25 -21.28 -0.97
CA LEU A 306 10.66 -21.06 -0.66
C LEU A 306 11.46 -22.36 -0.64
N ASN A 307 12.74 -22.28 -1.01
CA ASN A 307 13.72 -23.36 -0.87
C ASN A 307 14.19 -23.50 0.59
N ALA A 308 13.24 -23.76 1.49
CA ALA A 308 13.45 -23.81 2.93
C ALA A 308 13.03 -25.17 3.52
N LYS A 309 13.84 -25.65 4.46
CA LYS A 309 13.53 -26.83 5.29
C LYS A 309 13.40 -26.40 6.75
N VAL A 310 12.20 -26.56 7.29
CA VAL A 310 11.87 -26.18 8.67
C VAL A 310 11.93 -27.42 9.57
N TYR A 311 12.58 -27.30 10.73
CA TYR A 311 12.72 -28.37 11.72
C TYR A 311 11.96 -28.03 13.00
N ASP A 312 11.13 -28.99 13.42
CA ASP A 312 10.48 -29.03 14.73
C ASP A 312 11.47 -29.56 15.79
N CYS A 313 12.54 -28.79 16.04
CA CYS A 313 13.54 -29.09 17.07
C CYS A 313 14.35 -27.84 17.43
N GLY A 314 14.83 -27.77 18.68
CA GLY A 314 15.77 -26.73 19.11
C GLY A 314 17.23 -27.14 18.89
N LEU A 315 18.14 -26.17 18.94
CA LEU A 315 19.58 -26.42 18.94
C LEU A 315 20.18 -26.18 20.33
N ALA A 316 21.15 -26.99 20.71
CA ALA A 316 21.83 -26.90 22.00
C ALA A 316 23.25 -27.48 21.94
N ALA A 317 23.98 -27.35 23.06
CA ALA A 317 25.35 -27.86 23.19
C ALA A 317 25.43 -29.40 23.14
N LYS A 318 24.35 -30.11 23.48
CA LYS A 318 24.23 -31.57 23.47
C LYS A 318 22.84 -31.98 23.05
N ALA A 319 22.73 -33.13 22.40
CA ALA A 319 21.44 -33.72 22.07
C ALA A 319 20.74 -34.23 23.34
N THR A 320 19.56 -33.69 23.62
CA THR A 320 18.72 -34.02 24.78
C THR A 320 17.25 -33.89 24.40
N GLU A 321 16.37 -34.27 25.31
CA GLU A 321 14.95 -33.99 25.23
C GLU A 321 14.62 -33.10 26.43
N GLU A 322 13.91 -32.00 26.18
CA GLU A 322 13.67 -30.98 27.19
C GLU A 322 12.24 -30.45 27.06
N THR A 323 11.62 -30.17 28.21
CA THR A 323 10.27 -29.63 28.29
C THR A 323 10.35 -28.14 28.54
N PHE A 324 9.69 -27.38 27.68
CA PHE A 324 9.64 -25.93 27.75
C PHE A 324 8.22 -25.48 28.09
N THR A 325 8.11 -24.36 28.80
CA THR A 325 6.86 -23.64 28.96
C THR A 325 6.86 -22.49 27.95
N PHE A 326 5.88 -22.50 27.04
CA PHE A 326 5.64 -21.45 26.06
C PHE A 326 4.53 -20.53 26.53
N TYR A 327 4.80 -19.23 26.65
CA TYR A 327 3.79 -18.23 26.97
C TYR A 327 3.17 -17.69 25.68
N ARG A 328 1.92 -18.07 25.39
CA ARG A 328 1.24 -17.85 24.10
C ARG A 328 1.15 -16.38 23.70
N HIS A 329 1.10 -15.48 24.68
CA HIS A 329 0.98 -14.04 24.45
C HIS A 329 2.31 -13.27 24.45
N ASN A 330 3.44 -13.92 24.76
CA ASN A 330 4.75 -13.26 24.86
C ASN A 330 5.80 -13.87 23.93
N THR A 331 5.51 -15.02 23.33
CA THR A 331 6.45 -15.83 22.54
C THR A 331 7.72 -16.28 23.28
N VAL A 332 7.81 -16.00 24.58
CA VAL A 332 8.90 -16.41 25.46
C VAL A 332 8.83 -17.91 25.74
N ILE A 333 9.98 -18.58 25.67
CA ILE A 333 10.15 -19.96 26.13
C ILE A 333 11.03 -19.95 27.37
N SER A 334 10.68 -20.77 28.35
CA SER A 334 11.60 -21.04 29.45
C SER A 334 11.60 -22.51 29.82
N SER A 335 12.80 -23.08 29.98
CA SER A 335 13.00 -24.38 30.63
C SER A 335 13.27 -24.26 32.13
N SER A 336 13.44 -23.04 32.67
CA SER A 336 13.80 -22.79 34.06
C SER A 336 12.63 -22.33 34.94
N VAL A 337 11.51 -21.90 34.35
CA VAL A 337 10.29 -21.51 35.09
C VAL A 337 9.53 -22.76 35.54
N THR A 338 9.55 -22.99 36.85
CA THR A 338 8.87 -24.12 37.50
C THR A 338 7.81 -23.69 38.51
N THR A 339 7.70 -22.38 38.80
CA THR A 339 6.74 -21.80 39.73
C THR A 339 6.00 -20.60 39.15
N ALA A 340 4.82 -20.28 39.70
CA ALA A 340 4.03 -19.11 39.28
C ALA A 340 4.80 -17.79 39.49
N ASP A 341 5.47 -17.63 40.63
CA ASP A 341 6.26 -16.41 40.91
C ASP A 341 7.38 -16.19 39.88
N GLN A 342 8.06 -17.26 39.44
CA GLN A 342 9.08 -17.19 38.38
C GLN A 342 8.47 -16.83 37.02
N ALA A 343 7.25 -17.28 36.74
CA ALA A 343 6.52 -16.92 35.53
C ALA A 343 6.13 -15.45 35.52
N HIS A 344 5.64 -14.94 36.65
CA HIS A 344 5.32 -13.51 36.83
C HIS A 344 6.55 -12.63 36.63
N ASP A 345 7.69 -12.99 37.23
CA ASP A 345 8.92 -12.20 37.11
C ASP A 345 9.46 -12.18 35.68
N LEU A 346 9.39 -13.33 34.97
CA LEU A 346 9.79 -13.43 33.56
C LEU A 346 8.92 -12.54 32.67
N VAL A 347 7.59 -12.67 32.76
CA VAL A 347 6.64 -11.88 31.95
C VAL A 347 6.74 -10.39 32.30
N ARG A 348 6.88 -10.03 33.58
CA ARG A 348 7.06 -8.65 34.02
C ARG A 348 8.38 -8.04 33.48
N SER A 349 9.46 -8.82 33.46
CA SER A 349 10.73 -8.39 32.85
C SER A 349 10.60 -8.17 31.35
N TYR A 350 9.92 -9.07 30.65
CA TYR A 350 9.65 -8.95 29.21
C TYR A 350 8.82 -7.69 28.89
N LEU A 351 7.73 -7.46 29.62
CA LEU A 351 6.86 -6.29 29.42
C LEU A 351 7.56 -4.95 29.74
N ARG A 352 8.51 -4.94 30.68
CA ARG A 352 9.35 -3.75 30.95
C ARG A 352 10.29 -3.43 29.80
N ASN A 353 10.86 -4.47 29.17
CA ASN A 353 11.74 -4.29 28.01
C ASN A 353 10.96 -3.82 26.77
N GLN A 354 9.65 -4.08 26.70
CA GLN A 354 8.75 -3.66 25.63
C GLN A 354 8.18 -2.24 25.80
N GLU A 355 8.66 -1.46 26.78
CA GLU A 355 8.12 -0.13 27.16
C GLU A 355 6.62 -0.12 27.55
N GLU A 356 5.93 -1.27 27.59
CA GLU A 356 4.53 -1.40 28.02
C GLU A 356 4.34 -1.11 29.53
N LEU A 357 5.43 -1.11 30.30
CA LEU A 357 5.46 -0.81 31.74
C LEU A 357 6.29 0.44 32.09
N THR A 358 6.74 1.23 31.11
CA THR A 358 7.47 2.48 31.37
C THR A 358 6.50 3.66 31.39
N ASP A 359 6.13 4.11 32.59
CA ASP A 359 5.67 5.48 32.77
C ASP A 359 6.88 6.42 32.73
N GLY A 360 6.70 7.55 32.05
CA GLY A 360 7.69 8.61 31.98
C GLY A 360 8.19 8.99 33.36
N GLY A 361 9.47 9.32 33.47
CA GLY A 361 10.11 9.64 34.75
C GLY A 361 9.27 10.60 35.60
N GLN A 362 9.07 10.18 36.85
CA GLN A 362 8.40 10.83 37.99
C GLN A 362 6.96 10.33 38.27
N ASP A 363 6.85 9.79 39.48
CA ASP A 363 5.70 9.19 40.19
C ASP A 363 5.35 7.73 39.92
N ASP A 364 5.84 6.88 40.84
CA ASP A 364 5.14 5.72 41.40
C ASP A 364 3.61 5.94 41.37
N THR A 365 2.89 5.12 40.60
CA THR A 365 1.53 4.59 40.86
C THR A 365 0.73 4.26 39.58
N ALA A 366 1.33 3.60 38.57
CA ALA A 366 0.57 2.56 37.90
C ALA A 366 0.34 1.47 38.96
N GLY A 367 -0.81 1.52 39.65
CA GLY A 367 -1.03 0.71 40.85
C GLY A 367 -0.70 -0.76 40.59
N ASP A 368 0.08 -1.39 41.47
CA ASP A 368 0.59 -2.76 41.30
C ASP A 368 -0.47 -3.76 40.82
N GLU A 369 -1.75 -3.56 41.18
CA GLU A 369 -2.89 -4.35 40.70
C GLU A 369 -3.11 -4.29 39.17
N LEU A 370 -2.88 -3.15 38.51
CA LEU A 370 -3.02 -3.02 37.06
C LEU A 370 -1.86 -3.73 36.33
N VAL A 371 -0.64 -3.60 36.87
CA VAL A 371 0.54 -4.32 36.37
C VAL A 371 0.36 -5.82 36.54
N ASP A 372 -0.12 -6.27 37.70
CA ASP A 372 -0.40 -7.68 37.97
C ASP A 372 -1.54 -8.21 37.09
N ALA A 373 -2.58 -7.43 36.83
CA ALA A 373 -3.64 -7.83 35.91
C ALA A 373 -3.16 -8.00 34.46
N VAL A 374 -2.23 -7.15 33.99
CA VAL A 374 -1.60 -7.27 32.66
C VAL A 374 -0.69 -8.49 32.60
N VAL A 375 0.13 -8.70 33.64
CA VAL A 375 0.99 -9.88 33.76
C VAL A 375 0.15 -11.16 33.79
N ASP A 376 -0.91 -11.21 34.62
CA ASP A 376 -1.82 -12.34 34.74
C ASP A 376 -2.50 -12.69 33.42
N ALA A 377 -2.97 -11.68 32.68
CA ALA A 377 -3.56 -11.86 31.36
C ALA A 377 -2.56 -12.44 30.33
N ARG A 378 -1.25 -12.25 30.55
CA ARG A 378 -0.16 -12.70 29.66
C ARG A 378 0.48 -14.03 30.11
N LEU A 379 0.01 -14.65 31.20
CA LEU A 379 0.52 -15.93 31.70
C LEU A 379 -0.10 -17.17 31.04
N ASP A 380 -0.99 -17.01 30.05
CA ASP A 380 -1.49 -18.14 29.25
C ASP A 380 -0.30 -18.90 28.64
N SER A 381 -0.13 -20.14 29.08
CA SER A 381 1.05 -20.92 28.79
C SER A 381 0.72 -22.38 28.51
N GLU A 382 1.57 -22.98 27.69
CA GLU A 382 1.50 -24.38 27.32
C GLU A 382 2.86 -25.02 27.49
N GLN A 383 2.90 -26.22 28.07
CA GLN A 383 4.12 -27.01 28.11
C GLN A 383 4.19 -27.91 26.90
N PHE A 384 5.34 -27.90 26.24
CA PHE A 384 5.64 -28.79 25.13
C PHE A 384 7.02 -29.41 25.33
N THR A 385 7.20 -30.63 24.84
CA THR A 385 8.49 -31.33 24.88
C THR A 385 9.05 -31.33 23.48
N CYS A 386 10.28 -30.86 23.32
CA CYS A 386 10.95 -30.86 22.03
C CYS A 386 12.30 -31.55 22.13
N ARG A 387 12.76 -32.06 20.98
CA ARG A 387 14.09 -32.64 20.87
C ARG A 387 15.09 -31.51 20.65
N LEU A 388 16.17 -31.52 21.42
CA LEU A 388 17.33 -30.66 21.20
C LEU A 388 18.40 -31.43 20.43
N ARG A 389 19.03 -30.75 19.47
CA ARG A 389 20.07 -31.31 18.60
C ARG A 389 21.28 -30.40 18.59
N THR A 390 22.43 -30.94 18.22
CA THR A 390 23.61 -30.10 17.96
C THR A 390 23.62 -29.65 16.50
N LEU A 391 24.12 -28.44 16.22
CA LEU A 391 24.23 -27.98 14.82
C LEU A 391 25.13 -28.92 13.98
N SER A 392 26.18 -29.50 14.57
CA SER A 392 27.03 -30.47 13.88
C SER A 392 26.31 -31.75 13.46
N GLU A 393 25.28 -32.20 14.20
CA GLU A 393 24.45 -33.34 13.76
C GLU A 393 23.65 -32.98 12.51
N ILE A 394 23.09 -31.77 12.45
CA ILE A 394 22.38 -31.26 11.27
C ILE A 394 23.32 -31.17 10.06
N ILE A 395 24.49 -30.55 10.26
CA ILE A 395 25.50 -30.40 9.20
C ILE A 395 25.87 -31.77 8.60
N ALA A 396 25.99 -32.80 9.44
CA ALA A 396 26.31 -34.15 9.01
C ALA A 396 25.13 -34.83 8.29
N GLU A 397 23.91 -34.72 8.82
CA GLU A 397 22.69 -35.31 8.24
C GLU A 397 22.40 -34.74 6.85
N GLU A 398 22.40 -33.40 6.75
CA GLU A 398 22.08 -32.67 5.52
C GLU A 398 23.27 -32.56 4.56
N ARG A 399 24.45 -33.08 4.97
CA ARG A 399 25.70 -33.00 4.21
C ARG A 399 26.06 -31.56 3.81
N ILE A 400 25.89 -30.63 4.75
CA ILE A 400 26.17 -29.21 4.52
C ILE A 400 27.69 -29.01 4.39
N GLY A 401 28.11 -28.62 3.18
CA GLY A 401 29.51 -28.34 2.87
C GLY A 401 29.96 -26.94 3.27
N ARG A 402 29.03 -25.98 3.29
CA ARG A 402 29.24 -24.56 3.59
C ARG A 402 27.96 -23.96 4.16
N ILE A 403 28.11 -23.06 5.11
CA ILE A 403 27.06 -22.19 5.67
C ILE A 403 27.50 -20.76 5.39
N ASP A 404 26.78 -20.07 4.54
CA ASP A 404 27.09 -18.71 4.13
C ASP A 404 26.64 -17.69 5.17
N LEU A 405 25.56 -17.99 5.88
CA LEU A 405 25.10 -17.25 7.03
C LEU A 405 24.53 -18.19 8.10
N LEU A 406 25.00 -18.03 9.34
CA LEU A 406 24.39 -18.62 10.53
C LEU A 406 23.79 -17.51 11.38
N LYS A 407 22.46 -17.45 11.48
CA LYS A 407 21.73 -16.56 12.39
C LYS A 407 21.32 -17.32 13.65
N ILE A 408 21.57 -16.72 14.81
CA ILE A 408 21.19 -17.24 16.12
C ILE A 408 20.48 -16.14 16.89
N ASP A 409 19.28 -16.45 17.35
CA ASP A 409 18.39 -15.51 18.03
C ASP A 409 17.55 -16.33 19.02
N VAL A 410 18.19 -16.71 20.13
CA VAL A 410 17.62 -17.66 21.09
C VAL A 410 17.85 -17.14 22.49
N GLU A 411 16.79 -16.69 23.13
CA GLU A 411 16.84 -16.03 24.43
C GLU A 411 17.66 -16.83 25.46
N ASN A 412 18.78 -16.27 25.91
CA ASN A 412 19.69 -16.80 26.93
C ASN A 412 20.38 -18.14 26.59
N ALA A 413 20.27 -18.66 25.36
CA ALA A 413 20.86 -19.94 24.95
C ALA A 413 21.82 -19.82 23.76
N GLU A 414 22.16 -18.61 23.33
CA GLU A 414 22.97 -18.31 22.15
C GLU A 414 24.35 -18.97 22.24
N TYR A 415 25.03 -18.80 23.38
CA TYR A 415 26.33 -19.43 23.62
C TYR A 415 26.24 -20.96 23.74
N GLU A 416 25.12 -21.52 24.20
CA GLU A 416 24.90 -22.97 24.24
C GLU A 416 24.78 -23.56 22.83
N VAL A 417 24.05 -22.87 21.93
CA VAL A 417 23.95 -23.25 20.50
C VAL A 417 25.34 -23.28 19.87
N LEU A 418 26.16 -22.23 20.08
CA LEU A 418 27.52 -22.14 19.54
C LEU A 418 28.43 -23.26 20.06
N LYS A 419 28.31 -23.65 21.33
CA LYS A 419 29.07 -24.78 21.91
C LYS A 419 28.70 -26.13 21.28
N GLY A 420 27.51 -26.25 20.70
CA GLY A 420 27.09 -27.45 19.96
C GLY A 420 27.83 -27.65 18.63
N ILE A 421 28.62 -26.67 18.18
CA ILE A 421 29.38 -26.74 16.93
C ILE A 421 30.73 -27.40 17.18
N HIS A 422 30.92 -28.59 16.63
CA HIS A 422 32.19 -29.30 16.70
C HIS A 422 33.30 -28.52 15.96
N TRP A 423 34.53 -28.51 16.50
CA TRP A 423 35.67 -27.75 15.96
C TRP A 423 35.90 -27.91 14.44
N ARG A 424 35.66 -29.13 13.93
CA ARG A 424 35.77 -29.49 12.49
C ARG A 424 34.77 -28.78 11.56
N ASP A 425 33.64 -28.31 12.09
CA ASP A 425 32.56 -27.72 11.31
C ASP A 425 32.60 -26.18 11.31
N TRP A 426 33.29 -25.57 12.27
CA TRP A 426 33.53 -24.12 12.30
C TRP A 426 34.14 -23.52 11.01
N PRO A 427 35.02 -24.21 10.26
CA PRO A 427 35.50 -23.73 8.97
C PRO A 427 34.44 -23.65 7.87
N LYS A 428 33.28 -24.29 8.03
CA LYS A 428 32.19 -24.26 7.05
C LYS A 428 31.37 -22.98 7.13
N ILE A 429 31.45 -22.24 8.23
CA ILE A 429 30.65 -21.05 8.49
C ILE A 429 31.42 -19.82 7.99
N ARG A 430 30.80 -19.05 7.08
CA ARG A 430 31.38 -17.84 6.48
C ARG A 430 31.08 -16.60 7.31
N GLN A 431 29.81 -16.45 7.68
CA GLN A 431 29.26 -15.30 8.40
C GLN A 431 28.35 -15.76 9.54
N LEU A 432 28.29 -14.95 10.60
CA LEU A 432 27.39 -15.15 11.73
C LEU A 432 26.73 -13.84 12.13
N VAL A 433 25.47 -13.96 12.55
CA VAL A 433 24.73 -12.93 13.27
C VAL A 433 24.19 -13.57 14.54
N VAL A 434 24.52 -13.01 15.69
CA VAL A 434 24.05 -13.49 16.99
C VAL A 434 23.38 -12.33 17.70
N GLU A 435 22.07 -12.42 17.89
CA GLU A 435 21.30 -11.53 18.74
C GLU A 435 21.30 -12.11 20.15
N LEU A 436 21.81 -11.36 21.13
CA LEU A 436 21.94 -11.86 22.50
C LEU A 436 21.72 -10.77 23.55
N HIS A 437 21.16 -11.16 24.69
CA HIS A 437 21.12 -10.32 25.88
C HIS A 437 22.41 -10.48 26.70
N ASP A 438 23.02 -9.38 27.13
CA ASP A 438 24.23 -9.42 27.97
C ASP A 438 23.89 -9.70 29.44
N VAL A 439 23.41 -10.92 29.68
CA VAL A 439 23.21 -11.51 31.01
C VAL A 439 24.39 -12.43 31.32
N ASP A 440 24.90 -12.40 32.55
CA ASP A 440 26.02 -13.24 33.00
C ASP A 440 27.28 -13.18 32.10
N GLY A 441 27.52 -12.04 31.44
CA GLY A 441 28.67 -11.83 30.54
C GLY A 441 28.63 -12.68 29.27
N GLN A 442 27.44 -13.04 28.78
CA GLN A 442 27.25 -13.74 27.51
C GLN A 442 27.96 -13.03 26.34
N LEU A 443 27.89 -11.70 26.28
CA LEU A 443 28.51 -10.92 25.21
C LEU A 443 30.02 -11.15 25.15
N GLU A 444 30.71 -11.05 26.29
CA GLU A 444 32.15 -11.25 26.36
C GLU A 444 32.53 -12.69 25.94
N LYS A 445 31.76 -13.68 26.36
CA LYS A 445 31.98 -15.10 26.02
C LYS A 445 31.88 -15.34 24.51
N VAL A 446 30.80 -14.85 23.87
CA VAL A 446 30.56 -15.00 22.43
C VAL A 446 31.63 -14.28 21.63
N VAL A 447 31.91 -13.01 21.95
CA VAL A 447 32.94 -12.21 21.25
C VAL A 447 34.32 -12.85 21.37
N THR A 448 34.68 -13.34 22.56
CA THR A 448 35.97 -14.00 22.80
C THR A 448 36.09 -15.29 22.00
N LEU A 449 35.04 -16.11 21.97
CA LEU A 449 35.00 -17.34 21.17
C LEU A 449 35.20 -17.05 19.68
N LEU A 450 34.43 -16.12 19.11
CA LEU A 450 34.48 -15.81 17.68
C LEU A 450 35.83 -15.24 17.26
N LYS A 451 36.42 -14.33 18.07
CA LYS A 451 37.77 -13.81 17.82
C LYS A 451 38.82 -14.91 17.89
N ALA A 452 38.73 -15.82 18.87
CA ALA A 452 39.65 -16.97 18.98
C ALA A 452 39.57 -17.92 17.78
N LEU A 453 38.40 -17.99 17.12
CA LEU A 453 38.16 -18.76 15.91
C LEU A 453 38.56 -18.04 14.61
N GLY A 454 39.09 -16.80 14.71
CA GLY A 454 39.60 -16.02 13.59
C GLY A 454 38.55 -15.19 12.85
N TYR A 455 37.40 -14.91 13.48
CA TYR A 455 36.41 -14.00 12.92
C TYR A 455 36.76 -12.54 13.24
N ALA A 456 36.50 -11.65 12.29
CA ALA A 456 36.32 -10.24 12.57
C ALA A 456 34.93 -10.06 13.18
N VAL A 457 34.83 -9.36 14.31
CA VAL A 457 33.60 -9.24 15.11
C VAL A 457 33.27 -7.77 15.33
N VAL A 458 32.01 -7.41 15.09
CA VAL A 458 31.43 -6.09 15.35
C VAL A 458 30.23 -6.28 16.26
N CYS A 459 30.15 -5.52 17.35
CA CYS A 459 29.01 -5.51 18.26
C CYS A 459 28.28 -4.18 18.11
N GLU A 460 26.99 -4.23 17.85
CA GLU A 460 26.18 -3.04 17.60
C GLU A 460 25.30 -2.66 18.79
N GLN A 461 25.49 -1.43 19.25
CA GLN A 461 24.60 -0.66 20.15
C GLN A 461 24.16 0.67 19.51
N GLY A 462 24.56 0.90 18.25
CA GLY A 462 24.34 2.16 17.55
C GLY A 462 22.90 2.34 17.06
N ASN A 463 22.15 1.26 16.95
CA ASN A 463 20.74 1.25 16.58
C ASN A 463 19.89 1.99 17.63
N ARG A 464 19.05 2.94 17.18
CA ARG A 464 18.15 3.74 18.02
C ARG A 464 17.32 2.89 18.99
N LEU A 465 16.93 1.68 18.57
CA LEU A 465 16.06 0.79 19.33
C LEU A 465 16.83 -0.11 20.31
N LEU A 466 18.11 -0.39 20.07
CA LEU A 466 18.97 -1.15 20.98
C LEU A 466 19.66 -0.26 22.02
N ARG A 467 19.78 1.05 21.74
CA ARG A 467 20.42 2.01 22.64
C ARG A 467 19.79 1.97 24.03
N ASN A 468 20.64 1.83 25.04
CA ASN A 468 20.27 1.74 26.46
C ASN A 468 19.54 0.45 26.86
N THR A 469 19.53 -0.57 26.01
CA THR A 469 19.06 -1.92 26.36
C THR A 469 20.24 -2.85 26.69
N THR A 470 19.96 -4.03 27.24
CA THR A 470 20.96 -5.10 27.43
C THR A 470 21.06 -6.02 26.21
N LEU A 471 20.33 -5.75 25.13
CA LEU A 471 20.29 -6.53 23.90
C LEU A 471 21.38 -6.07 22.93
N TYR A 472 22.13 -7.00 22.35
CA TYR A 472 23.22 -6.75 21.42
C TYR A 472 23.09 -7.59 20.16
N ASN A 473 23.35 -6.95 19.01
CA ASN A 473 23.60 -7.66 17.77
C ASN A 473 25.11 -7.81 17.53
N VAL A 474 25.57 -9.06 17.45
CA VAL A 474 26.98 -9.42 17.19
C VAL A 474 27.11 -9.97 15.77
N TYR A 475 27.80 -9.21 14.93
CA TYR A 475 28.10 -9.56 13.56
C TYR A 475 29.52 -10.12 13.48
N ALA A 476 29.69 -11.25 12.79
CA ALA A 476 31.01 -11.85 12.63
C ALA A 476 31.22 -12.44 11.23
N ARG A 477 32.39 -12.22 10.63
CA ARG A 477 32.77 -12.76 9.32
C ARG A 477 34.19 -13.29 9.34
N ARG A 478 34.43 -14.39 8.62
CA ARG A 478 35.80 -14.84 8.36
C ARG A 478 36.51 -13.82 7.46
N ALA A 479 37.60 -13.26 7.96
CA ALA A 479 38.39 -12.29 7.20
C ALA A 479 39.04 -12.98 5.99
N GLU A 480 38.58 -12.65 4.78
CA GLU A 480 39.31 -12.96 3.55
C GLU A 480 40.25 -11.78 3.20
N HIS A 481 39.77 -10.52 3.32
CA HIS A 481 40.57 -9.28 3.32
C HIS A 481 39.88 -8.16 4.14
N PRO A 482 40.61 -7.36 4.97
CA PRO A 482 40.01 -6.31 5.82
C PRO A 482 39.51 -5.05 5.09
N GLU A 483 39.91 -4.82 3.84
CA GLU A 483 39.66 -3.56 3.10
C GLU A 483 38.32 -3.56 2.30
N ASP A 484 37.62 -4.69 2.24
CA ASP A 484 36.38 -4.83 1.45
C ASP A 484 35.13 -4.23 2.12
N TRP A 485 35.26 -3.78 3.38
CA TRP A 485 34.15 -3.28 4.20
C TRP A 485 33.47 -2.02 3.62
N GLU A 486 34.21 -1.12 2.99
CA GLU A 486 33.68 0.13 2.42
C GLU A 486 33.21 0.01 0.96
N SER A 487 33.55 -1.09 0.26
CA SER A 487 33.25 -1.25 -1.17
C SER A 487 31.95 -2.02 -1.46
N ALA A 488 31.51 -2.87 -0.52
CA ALA A 488 30.33 -3.73 -0.70
C ALA A 488 28.99 -2.97 -0.67
N GLU A 489 28.93 -1.83 0.01
CA GLU A 489 27.74 -0.95 0.11
C GLU A 489 27.28 -0.41 -1.26
N ARG A 490 28.16 -0.38 -2.27
CA ARG A 490 27.92 0.28 -3.57
C ARG A 490 27.54 -0.66 -4.72
N ALA A 491 27.52 -1.96 -4.52
CA ALA A 491 27.40 -2.95 -5.61
C ALA A 491 26.12 -3.79 -5.58
N ALA A 492 25.06 -3.35 -4.88
CA ALA A 492 23.76 -4.01 -4.95
C ALA A 492 23.17 -3.87 -6.37
N ALA A 493 23.31 -4.93 -7.16
CA ALA A 493 22.65 -5.06 -8.46
C ALA A 493 21.13 -5.17 -8.28
N PRO A 494 20.32 -4.72 -9.25
CA PRO A 494 18.87 -4.86 -9.19
C PRO A 494 18.52 -6.34 -9.45
N ALA A 495 18.32 -7.12 -8.39
CA ALA A 495 17.71 -8.43 -8.49
C ALA A 495 16.22 -8.25 -8.80
N ARG A 496 15.82 -8.72 -9.98
CA ARG A 496 14.41 -8.79 -10.40
C ARG A 496 13.66 -9.64 -9.37
N PRO A 497 12.50 -9.20 -8.90
CA PRO A 497 11.81 -9.98 -7.91
C PRO A 497 10.99 -11.09 -8.57
N ARG A 498 11.01 -12.27 -7.95
CA ARG A 498 10.02 -13.32 -8.16
C ARG A 498 9.00 -13.18 -7.04
N TRP A 499 7.84 -12.61 -7.35
CA TRP A 499 6.81 -12.29 -6.37
C TRP A 499 5.69 -13.33 -6.37
N SER A 500 5.29 -13.80 -5.20
CA SER A 500 3.92 -14.28 -4.99
C SER A 500 3.45 -13.84 -3.60
N GLY A 501 2.67 -12.76 -3.57
CA GLY A 501 1.97 -12.20 -2.42
C GLY A 501 0.91 -11.21 -2.95
N ARG A 502 -0.23 -11.08 -2.26
CA ARG A 502 -1.42 -10.35 -2.78
C ARG A 502 -1.08 -8.90 -3.15
N THR A 503 -0.29 -8.23 -2.32
CA THR A 503 0.04 -6.81 -2.54
C THR A 503 1.22 -6.60 -3.49
N ALA A 504 2.18 -7.52 -3.54
CA ALA A 504 3.25 -7.47 -4.53
C ALA A 504 2.70 -7.59 -5.96
N LEU A 505 1.79 -8.54 -6.22
CA LEU A 505 1.15 -8.68 -7.52
C LEU A 505 0.35 -7.44 -7.92
N VAL A 506 -0.46 -6.90 -7.00
CA VAL A 506 -1.26 -5.70 -7.26
C VAL A 506 -0.38 -4.48 -7.55
N THR A 507 0.74 -4.33 -6.83
CA THR A 507 1.66 -3.21 -6.99
C THR A 507 2.39 -3.29 -8.33
N ASP A 508 2.95 -4.45 -8.66
CA ASP A 508 3.61 -4.71 -9.95
C ASP A 508 2.69 -4.45 -11.14
N VAL A 509 1.46 -4.97 -11.07
CA VAL A 509 0.46 -4.77 -12.12
C VAL A 509 0.13 -3.29 -12.26
N ARG A 510 -0.06 -2.57 -11.14
CA ARG A 510 -0.32 -1.13 -11.15
C ARG A 510 0.83 -0.33 -11.76
N GLU A 511 2.07 -0.67 -11.44
CA GLU A 511 3.27 -0.03 -12.01
C GLU A 511 3.40 -0.32 -13.52
N ALA A 512 3.15 -1.56 -13.95
CA ALA A 512 3.15 -1.93 -15.36
C ALA A 512 2.09 -1.16 -16.16
N LEU A 513 0.89 -0.97 -15.59
CA LEU A 513 -0.14 -0.13 -16.19
C LEU A 513 0.29 1.34 -16.25
N ARG A 514 0.84 1.91 -15.18
CA ARG A 514 1.35 3.30 -15.16
C ARG A 514 2.45 3.55 -16.19
N ALA A 515 3.26 2.54 -16.51
CA ALA A 515 4.30 2.66 -17.51
C ALA A 515 3.76 2.75 -18.95
N THR A 516 2.52 2.32 -19.19
CA THR A 516 1.98 2.15 -20.56
C THR A 516 0.67 2.90 -20.81
N LEU A 517 -0.08 3.24 -19.76
CA LEU A 517 -1.37 3.92 -19.82
C LEU A 517 -1.31 5.27 -19.09
N PRO A 518 -2.11 6.25 -19.53
CA PRO A 518 -2.33 7.47 -18.75
C PRO A 518 -2.88 7.17 -17.35
N GLU A 519 -2.54 8.00 -16.37
CA GLU A 519 -2.91 7.78 -14.97
C GLU A 519 -4.43 7.64 -14.73
N TYR A 520 -5.25 8.39 -15.46
CA TYR A 520 -6.72 8.31 -15.36
C TYR A 520 -7.31 6.97 -15.87
N MET A 521 -6.52 6.16 -16.58
CA MET A 521 -6.90 4.80 -17.01
C MET A 521 -6.38 3.72 -16.06
N VAL A 522 -5.54 4.05 -15.08
CA VAL A 522 -5.02 3.09 -14.11
C VAL A 522 -6.10 2.82 -13.05
N PRO A 523 -6.54 1.56 -12.85
CA PRO A 523 -7.55 1.21 -11.85
C PRO A 523 -7.14 1.66 -10.43
N ALA A 524 -8.10 2.23 -9.70
CA ALA A 524 -7.91 2.73 -8.35
C ALA A 524 -7.85 1.60 -7.32
N ALA A 525 -8.51 0.48 -7.59
CA ALA A 525 -8.53 -0.71 -6.76
C ALA A 525 -8.30 -1.97 -7.60
N HIS A 526 -7.65 -2.96 -7.00
CA HIS A 526 -7.40 -4.27 -7.62
C HIS A 526 -7.88 -5.37 -6.68
N VAL A 527 -8.69 -6.30 -7.20
CA VAL A 527 -9.28 -7.39 -6.45
C VAL A 527 -8.80 -8.70 -7.05
N LEU A 528 -8.22 -9.57 -6.23
CA LEU A 528 -7.73 -10.88 -6.68
C LEU A 528 -8.85 -11.91 -6.55
N LEU A 529 -8.98 -12.77 -7.55
CA LEU A 529 -9.98 -13.83 -7.60
C LEU A 529 -9.32 -15.16 -7.95
N GLU A 530 -9.88 -16.26 -7.45
CA GLU A 530 -9.47 -17.59 -7.89
C GLU A 530 -9.90 -17.84 -9.35
N GLU A 531 -11.09 -17.36 -9.70
CA GLU A 531 -11.64 -17.41 -11.05
C GLU A 531 -12.63 -16.26 -11.27
N LEU A 532 -12.82 -15.84 -12.52
CA LEU A 532 -13.86 -14.87 -12.86
C LEU A 532 -15.24 -15.52 -12.73
N PRO A 533 -16.21 -14.88 -12.03
CA PRO A 533 -17.56 -15.41 -11.97
C PRO A 533 -18.25 -15.25 -13.33
N LEU A 534 -18.69 -16.36 -13.92
CA LEU A 534 -19.38 -16.39 -15.21
C LEU A 534 -20.85 -16.81 -15.05
N THR A 535 -21.72 -16.17 -15.82
CA THR A 535 -23.12 -16.60 -16.04
C THR A 535 -23.16 -17.96 -16.76
N GLN A 536 -24.33 -18.61 -16.76
CA GLN A 536 -24.56 -19.88 -17.49
C GLN A 536 -24.25 -19.81 -19.00
N ASN A 537 -24.24 -18.60 -19.58
CA ASN A 537 -23.92 -18.36 -20.99
C ASN A 537 -22.43 -18.03 -21.22
N GLY A 538 -21.57 -18.13 -20.20
CA GLY A 538 -20.14 -17.86 -20.28
C GLY A 538 -19.76 -16.37 -20.32
N LYS A 539 -20.70 -15.46 -20.02
CA LYS A 539 -20.41 -14.02 -19.85
C LYS A 539 -20.11 -13.69 -18.39
N LEU A 540 -19.27 -12.68 -18.14
CA LEU A 540 -18.99 -12.17 -16.79
C LEU A 540 -20.28 -11.85 -16.01
N ASP A 541 -20.39 -12.38 -14.79
CA ASP A 541 -21.46 -12.03 -13.85
C ASP A 541 -20.99 -10.90 -12.93
N GLN A 542 -21.25 -9.65 -13.35
CA GLN A 542 -20.84 -8.46 -12.59
C GLN A 542 -21.44 -8.40 -11.18
N ARG A 543 -22.58 -9.06 -10.92
CA ARG A 543 -23.23 -9.04 -9.59
C ARG A 543 -22.55 -9.97 -8.60
N ALA A 544 -21.85 -10.99 -9.09
CA ALA A 544 -21.09 -11.94 -8.28
C ALA A 544 -19.67 -11.43 -7.95
N LEU A 545 -19.24 -10.31 -8.52
CA LEU A 545 -17.95 -9.72 -8.21
C LEU A 545 -17.94 -9.13 -6.80
N PRO A 546 -16.94 -9.47 -5.95
CA PRO A 546 -16.83 -8.91 -4.61
C PRO A 546 -16.51 -7.41 -4.65
N ALA A 547 -16.86 -6.71 -3.56
CA ALA A 547 -16.43 -5.34 -3.37
C ALA A 547 -14.94 -5.30 -2.99
N PRO A 548 -14.16 -4.31 -3.45
CA PRO A 548 -12.76 -4.16 -3.04
C PRO A 548 -12.67 -3.90 -1.53
N GLU A 549 -11.81 -4.66 -0.85
CA GLU A 549 -11.62 -4.64 0.61
C GLU A 549 -10.87 -3.40 1.14
N ASP A 550 -10.38 -2.54 0.25
CA ASP A 550 -9.49 -1.43 0.58
C ASP A 550 -10.05 -0.47 1.65
N ARG A 551 -11.38 -0.40 1.84
CA ARG A 551 -12.00 0.39 2.92
C ARG A 551 -11.56 -0.02 4.33
N LEU A 552 -11.20 -1.29 4.57
CA LEU A 552 -10.84 -1.79 5.91
C LEU A 552 -9.35 -1.63 6.23
N ARG A 553 -8.45 -1.72 5.24
CA ARG A 553 -6.99 -1.62 5.46
C ARG A 553 -6.48 -0.19 5.57
N SER A 554 -7.15 0.76 4.91
CA SER A 554 -6.79 2.18 5.00
C SER A 554 -7.03 2.80 6.38
N ALA A 555 -7.68 2.11 7.32
CA ALA A 555 -7.83 2.58 8.70
C ALA A 555 -6.67 2.14 9.61
N GLU A 556 -6.03 0.99 9.34
CA GLU A 556 -5.02 0.38 10.24
C GLU A 556 -3.55 0.75 9.90
N ARG A 557 -3.29 1.32 8.70
CA ARG A 557 -1.93 1.74 8.24
C ARG A 557 -1.79 3.25 8.02
N ARG A 558 -2.61 4.07 8.67
CA ARG A 558 -2.51 5.53 8.51
C ARG A 558 -1.28 6.05 9.25
N THR A 559 -0.37 6.70 8.52
CA THR A 559 0.64 7.57 9.14
C THR A 559 0.03 8.97 9.22
N PRO A 560 -0.47 9.41 10.38
CA PRO A 560 -1.13 10.71 10.47
C PRO A 560 -0.14 11.83 10.13
N PRO A 561 -0.61 12.96 9.55
CA PRO A 561 0.20 14.16 9.36
C PRO A 561 0.91 14.57 10.67
N ARG A 562 2.23 14.75 10.64
CA ARG A 562 3.06 15.02 11.83
C ARG A 562 3.66 16.41 11.84
N THR A 563 3.96 16.99 10.68
CA THR A 563 4.56 18.33 10.60
C THR A 563 3.50 19.43 10.47
N GLU A 564 3.85 20.67 10.83
CA GLU A 564 2.97 21.82 10.67
C GLU A 564 2.57 22.06 9.20
N ALA A 565 3.50 21.81 8.27
CA ALA A 565 3.23 21.87 6.84
C ALA A 565 2.30 20.75 6.39
N GLU A 566 2.49 19.52 6.86
CA GLU A 566 1.60 18.40 6.57
C GLU A 566 0.19 18.66 7.09
N LEU A 567 0.05 19.14 8.33
CA LEU A 567 -1.25 19.51 8.92
C LEU A 567 -1.93 20.64 8.15
N THR A 568 -1.18 21.62 7.67
CA THR A 568 -1.71 22.72 6.86
C THR A 568 -2.17 22.24 5.49
N VAL A 569 -1.38 21.39 4.83
CA VAL A 569 -1.75 20.76 3.55
C VAL A 569 -2.98 19.88 3.73
N ALA A 570 -3.02 19.07 4.78
CA ALA A 570 -4.17 18.22 5.14
C ALA A 570 -5.44 19.05 5.33
N GLY A 571 -5.37 20.17 6.05
CA GLY A 571 -6.52 21.06 6.27
C GLY A 571 -7.05 21.68 4.97
N VAL A 572 -6.15 22.12 4.09
CA VAL A 572 -6.55 22.67 2.77
C VAL A 572 -7.11 21.57 1.86
N TRP A 573 -6.56 20.37 1.90
CA TRP A 573 -7.07 19.21 1.17
C TRP A 573 -8.46 18.82 1.67
N ALA A 574 -8.65 18.71 2.99
CA ALA A 574 -9.93 18.44 3.63
C ALA A 574 -11.01 19.43 3.17
N GLU A 575 -10.70 20.74 3.13
CA GLU A 575 -11.62 21.76 2.62
C GLU A 575 -11.95 21.57 1.13
N LEU A 576 -10.94 21.34 0.30
CA LEU A 576 -11.10 21.29 -1.17
C LEU A 576 -11.72 19.99 -1.67
N LEU A 577 -11.36 18.87 -1.05
CA LEU A 577 -11.84 17.53 -1.36
C LEU A 577 -13.10 17.18 -0.57
N ARG A 578 -13.52 18.05 0.39
CA ARG A 578 -14.68 17.86 1.29
C ARG A 578 -14.60 16.53 2.05
N THR A 579 -13.42 16.24 2.58
CA THR A 579 -13.13 15.06 3.40
C THR A 579 -12.74 15.50 4.81
N ASP A 580 -12.76 14.59 5.79
CA ASP A 580 -12.26 14.88 7.13
C ASP A 580 -10.73 14.90 7.11
N ALA A 581 -10.11 15.86 7.79
CA ALA A 581 -8.65 15.91 7.91
C ALA A 581 -8.09 14.67 8.65
N GLY A 582 -8.89 14.05 9.52
CA GLY A 582 -8.56 12.78 10.18
C GLY A 582 -8.59 11.56 9.26
N ASP A 583 -9.15 11.70 8.06
CA ASP A 583 -9.12 10.66 7.02
C ASP A 583 -7.92 10.73 6.08
N LEU A 584 -7.07 11.75 6.25
CA LEU A 584 -5.86 11.95 5.47
C LEU A 584 -4.62 11.44 6.22
N ASP A 585 -3.70 10.83 5.49
CA ASP A 585 -2.40 10.37 5.98
C ASP A 585 -1.25 11.00 5.15
N ALA A 586 -0.01 10.86 5.62
CA ALA A 586 1.17 11.42 4.97
C ALA A 586 1.38 10.91 3.52
N HIS A 587 0.85 9.74 3.18
CA HIS A 587 0.98 9.10 1.86
C HIS A 587 -0.25 9.31 0.97
N SER A 588 -1.27 10.00 1.48
CA SER A 588 -2.51 10.27 0.77
C SER A 588 -2.22 11.05 -0.50
N ASP A 589 -2.77 10.58 -1.61
CA ASP A 589 -2.56 11.16 -2.93
C ASP A 589 -3.73 12.08 -3.30
N PHE A 590 -3.42 13.32 -3.68
CA PHE A 590 -4.41 14.36 -3.96
C PHE A 590 -5.37 13.94 -5.08
N PHE A 591 -4.83 13.33 -6.14
CA PHE A 591 -5.60 12.97 -7.34
C PHE A 591 -6.40 11.69 -7.11
N ALA A 592 -5.84 10.73 -6.36
CA ALA A 592 -6.55 9.53 -5.94
C ALA A 592 -7.78 9.88 -5.08
N LEU A 593 -7.69 10.92 -4.26
CA LEU A 593 -8.77 11.42 -3.40
C LEU A 593 -9.78 12.33 -4.13
N GLY A 594 -9.74 12.41 -5.46
CA GLY A 594 -10.69 13.20 -6.25
C GLY A 594 -10.20 14.59 -6.64
N GLY A 595 -8.94 14.93 -6.31
CA GLY A 595 -8.24 16.09 -6.83
C GLY A 595 -8.19 16.06 -8.35
N ASN A 596 -8.34 17.23 -8.97
CA ASN A 596 -8.33 17.39 -10.42
C ASN A 596 -7.72 18.75 -10.78
N SER A 597 -7.47 19.02 -12.07
CA SER A 597 -6.80 20.24 -12.52
C SER A 597 -7.49 21.54 -12.05
N LEU A 598 -8.83 21.53 -11.86
CA LEU A 598 -9.57 22.67 -11.32
C LEU A 598 -9.31 22.84 -9.81
N LEU A 599 -9.32 21.74 -9.06
CA LEU A 599 -8.97 21.73 -7.64
C LEU A 599 -7.50 22.06 -7.41
N VAL A 600 -6.57 21.62 -8.27
CA VAL A 600 -5.14 21.99 -8.20
C VAL A 600 -4.95 23.50 -8.28
N THR A 601 -5.70 24.18 -9.16
CA THR A 601 -5.62 25.65 -9.27
C THR A 601 -6.11 26.33 -7.99
N ARG A 602 -7.14 25.79 -7.33
CA ARG A 602 -7.62 26.30 -6.04
C ARG A 602 -6.66 25.96 -4.90
N LEU A 603 -6.10 24.77 -4.91
CA LEU A 603 -5.13 24.24 -3.97
C LEU A 603 -3.88 25.11 -3.91
N VAL A 604 -3.27 25.39 -5.06
CA VAL A 604 -2.09 26.26 -5.15
C VAL A 604 -2.38 27.64 -4.54
N ASN A 605 -3.54 28.24 -4.87
CA ASN A 605 -3.92 29.54 -4.33
C ASN A 605 -4.20 29.51 -2.82
N ARG A 606 -4.85 28.45 -2.31
CA ARG A 606 -5.17 28.32 -0.89
C ARG A 606 -3.93 28.01 -0.05
N LEU A 607 -3.04 27.16 -0.54
CA LEU A 607 -1.75 26.90 0.11
C LEU A 607 -0.87 28.15 0.12
N ALA A 608 -0.82 28.92 -0.98
CA ALA A 608 -0.12 30.19 -1.01
C ALA A 608 -0.68 31.19 0.01
N GLN A 609 -2.01 31.24 0.19
CA GLN A 609 -2.64 32.08 1.21
C GLN A 609 -2.36 31.61 2.64
N ALA A 610 -2.36 30.30 2.89
CA ALA A 610 -2.17 29.72 4.21
C ALA A 610 -0.70 29.75 4.68
N THR A 611 0.25 29.64 3.75
CA THR A 611 1.67 29.38 4.08
C THR A 611 2.64 30.42 3.51
N GLY A 612 2.18 31.28 2.59
CA GLY A 612 3.06 32.19 1.83
C GLY A 612 3.92 31.51 0.76
N ALA A 613 3.85 30.18 0.61
CA ALA A 613 4.63 29.43 -0.38
C ALA A 613 4.00 29.48 -1.78
N GLU A 614 4.77 29.92 -2.78
CA GLU A 614 4.33 29.94 -4.18
C GLU A 614 4.58 28.59 -4.89
N LEU A 615 3.61 27.70 -4.73
CA LEU A 615 3.55 26.44 -5.48
C LEU A 615 3.18 26.69 -6.94
N THR A 616 3.65 25.81 -7.82
CA THR A 616 3.19 25.77 -9.22
C THR A 616 2.20 24.64 -9.41
N VAL A 617 1.37 24.72 -10.45
CA VAL A 617 0.51 23.58 -10.85
C VAL A 617 1.38 22.35 -11.15
N GLN A 618 2.52 22.53 -11.81
CA GLN A 618 3.45 21.45 -12.13
C GLN A 618 3.99 20.73 -10.89
N SER A 619 4.39 21.48 -9.84
CA SER A 619 4.91 20.86 -8.60
C SER A 619 3.88 20.00 -7.87
N VAL A 620 2.58 20.27 -8.03
CA VAL A 620 1.51 19.42 -7.49
C VAL A 620 1.42 18.09 -8.24
N PHE A 621 1.69 18.07 -9.55
CA PHE A 621 1.72 16.82 -10.33
C PHE A 621 3.00 16.02 -10.12
N GLU A 622 4.13 16.67 -9.85
CA GLU A 622 5.41 16.00 -9.58
C GLU A 622 5.49 15.38 -8.18
N GLY A 623 4.74 15.92 -7.21
CA GLY A 623 4.64 15.42 -5.84
C GLY A 623 3.19 15.39 -5.36
N PRO A 624 2.38 14.41 -5.78
CA PRO A 624 0.94 14.39 -5.55
C PRO A 624 0.55 13.94 -4.13
N THR A 625 1.48 13.45 -3.32
CA THR A 625 1.21 12.99 -1.96
C THR A 625 1.25 14.12 -0.93
N LEU A 626 0.54 13.95 0.18
CA LEU A 626 0.44 14.94 1.25
C LEU A 626 1.82 15.34 1.79
N ALA A 627 2.69 14.36 2.10
CA ALA A 627 4.05 14.60 2.56
C ALA A 627 4.94 15.27 1.48
N ALA A 628 4.85 14.85 0.22
CA ALA A 628 5.64 15.45 -0.86
C ALA A 628 5.23 16.91 -1.11
N MET A 629 3.94 17.20 -1.02
CA MET A 629 3.41 18.55 -1.18
C MET A 629 3.76 19.43 0.02
N ALA A 630 3.71 18.90 1.25
CA ALA A 630 4.18 19.59 2.45
C ALA A 630 5.67 19.93 2.36
N ALA A 631 6.52 19.01 1.91
CA ALA A 631 7.94 19.27 1.69
C ALA A 631 8.16 20.37 0.63
N GLU A 632 7.34 20.45 -0.41
CA GLU A 632 7.43 21.51 -1.41
C GLU A 632 6.95 22.87 -0.87
N VAL A 633 5.92 22.88 -0.04
CA VAL A 633 5.48 24.08 0.72
C VAL A 633 6.63 24.59 1.58
N GLU A 634 7.28 23.72 2.34
CA GLU A 634 8.42 24.08 3.21
C GLU A 634 9.60 24.63 2.40
N ARG A 635 9.92 24.02 1.24
CA ARG A 635 11.00 24.50 0.36
C ARG A 635 10.74 25.89 -0.22
N ARG A 636 9.48 26.29 -0.38
CA ARG A 636 9.08 27.53 -1.07
C ARG A 636 8.51 28.61 -0.16
N ALA A 637 8.27 28.31 1.11
CA ALA A 637 7.88 29.32 2.08
C ALA A 637 9.02 30.36 2.25
N PRO A 638 8.71 31.68 2.29
CA PRO A 638 9.71 32.69 2.59
C PRO A 638 10.27 32.44 3.99
N GLY A 639 11.60 32.32 4.10
CA GLY A 639 12.28 31.81 5.28
C GLY A 639 11.77 32.36 6.62
N THR A 640 11.13 31.49 7.40
CA THR A 640 11.01 31.62 8.84
C THR A 640 12.41 31.38 9.45
N PRO A 641 12.83 32.12 10.50
CA PRO A 641 14.17 31.98 11.07
C PRO A 641 14.45 30.53 11.44
N GLN A 642 15.68 30.08 11.22
CA GLN A 642 16.18 28.82 11.76
C GLN A 642 15.81 28.73 13.24
N GLY A 643 14.88 27.83 13.58
CA GLY A 643 14.81 27.23 14.90
C GLY A 643 16.09 26.44 15.11
N GLY A 644 17.15 27.14 15.52
CA GLY A 644 18.29 26.52 16.18
C GLY A 644 17.83 25.86 17.49
N PRO A 645 18.66 25.00 18.09
CA PRO A 645 18.32 24.37 19.37
C PRO A 645 17.96 25.44 20.40
N LEU A 646 16.88 25.19 21.14
CA LEU A 646 16.38 26.02 22.24
C LEU A 646 17.54 26.55 23.10
N ASP A 647 17.73 27.87 23.10
CA ASP A 647 18.66 28.53 24.00
C ASP A 647 18.05 28.56 25.40
N VAL A 648 18.44 27.57 26.21
CA VAL A 648 18.06 27.41 27.61
C VAL A 648 18.37 28.67 28.44
N ALA A 649 19.35 29.50 28.02
CA ALA A 649 19.67 30.74 28.73
C ALA A 649 18.57 31.81 28.57
N THR A 650 17.95 31.92 27.39
CA THR A 650 16.88 32.90 27.11
C THR A 650 15.55 32.50 27.78
N ILE A 651 15.30 31.21 27.95
CA ILE A 651 14.12 30.70 28.69
C ILE A 651 14.27 30.97 30.19
N LEU A 652 15.47 30.80 30.75
CA LEU A 652 15.73 31.09 32.16
C LEU A 652 15.62 32.59 32.49
N GLU A 653 16.06 33.49 31.60
CA GLU A 653 15.84 34.93 31.76
C GLU A 653 14.35 35.33 31.71
N SER A 654 13.52 34.57 30.98
CA SER A 654 12.09 34.83 30.87
C SER A 654 11.29 34.28 32.07
N ILE A 655 11.75 33.18 32.68
CA ILE A 655 11.18 32.60 33.90
C ILE A 655 11.46 33.50 35.11
N ASP A 656 12.68 34.02 35.24
CA ASP A 656 13.04 35.01 36.28
C ASP A 656 12.22 36.30 36.16
N LEU A 657 11.81 36.68 34.94
CA LEU A 657 10.97 37.85 34.71
C LEU A 657 9.54 37.63 35.21
N ILE A 658 8.98 36.43 35.03
CA ILE A 658 7.61 36.07 35.43
C ILE A 658 7.49 35.86 36.94
N GLU A 659 8.51 35.27 37.59
CA GLU A 659 8.52 35.05 39.04
C GLU A 659 8.64 36.33 39.87
N ASN A 660 9.02 37.45 39.23
CA ASN A 660 9.15 38.77 39.88
C ASN A 660 8.03 39.76 39.53
N MET A 661 6.99 39.35 38.78
CA MET A 661 5.85 40.22 38.47
C MET A 661 4.85 40.30 39.62
N SER A 662 4.32 41.50 39.87
CA SER A 662 3.29 41.69 40.89
C SER A 662 1.92 41.21 40.42
N ASP A 663 1.06 40.75 41.33
CA ASP A 663 -0.29 40.24 41.01
C ASP A 663 -1.13 41.26 40.21
N GLU A 664 -0.90 42.57 40.39
CA GLU A 664 -1.55 43.64 39.62
C GLU A 664 -1.12 43.69 38.14
N GLU A 665 0.10 43.21 37.80
CA GLU A 665 0.61 43.15 36.43
C GLU A 665 0.13 41.89 35.68
N LEU A 666 -0.11 40.80 36.43
CA LEU A 666 -0.71 39.56 35.93
C LEU A 666 -2.19 39.75 35.56
N ASP A 667 -2.97 40.43 36.42
CA ASP A 667 -4.38 40.74 36.14
C ASP A 667 -4.56 41.68 34.91
N ALA A 668 -3.59 42.55 34.65
CA ALA A 668 -3.59 43.44 33.48
C ALA A 668 -3.30 42.72 32.14
N LEU A 669 -2.66 41.54 32.20
CA LEU A 669 -2.36 40.69 31.05
C LEU A 669 -3.54 39.77 30.69
N GLU A 670 -4.28 39.27 31.67
CA GLU A 670 -5.50 38.47 31.44
C GLU A 670 -6.63 39.31 30.83
N GLY A 671 -6.75 40.60 31.19
CA GLY A 671 -7.73 41.52 30.60
C GLY A 671 -7.49 41.90 29.14
N ARG A 672 -6.36 41.51 28.53
CA ARG A 672 -5.97 41.86 27.15
C ARG A 672 -6.12 40.72 26.14
N ASN A 673 -6.56 39.53 26.57
CA ASN A 673 -6.87 38.40 25.69
C ASN A 673 -8.38 38.06 25.71
N GLN A 674 -9.20 38.98 25.19
CA GLN A 674 -10.55 38.68 24.67
C GLN A 674 -10.61 38.92 23.16
#